data_AF-A0A9X1GME0-F1
#
_entry.id   AF-A0A9X1GME0-F1
#
_cell.length_a   1.000
_cell.length_b   1.000
_cell.length_c   1.000
_cell.angle_alpha   90.00
_cell.angle_beta   90.00
_cell.angle_gamma   90.00
#
_symmetry.space_group_name_H-M   'P 1'
#
loop_
_entity.id
_entity.type
_entity.pdbx_description
1 polymer ?
#
loop_
_entity_poly.entity_id
_entity_poly.type
_entity_poly.pdbx_seq_one_letter_code
_entity_poly.pdbx_strand_id
1 'polypeptide(L)'
;MGKVIGIDLGTTNSCVAIVEGGQPIVIANSEGGRTTPSIVGFGKSGDLLVGQLAKRQSITNAENTIYSIKRFIGRRWDDTGLERDRVPYNCVKGRDDTVDVQIRGRNYTPQEISAMILQKLKQEAENFLGEEVTQAVITVPAYFTDAQRQATKDAGTIAGLEVLRIINEPTAAALAFGLDKQDQEQLILVFDLGGGTFDVSILQLGDGVFEVKATSGNNQLGGDDFDNCLVLWMVEQFKEQEKIDIAKDKMALQRLREAAEKAKIELSSMVSTSINLPFITADETGPKHLEMELSRSKFEELTAHLIAATIEPMIQALKDADLKPQDIDRIILVGGSTRVPAVLNAVIKFYNGKTPDRSVNPDEAVALGAAVQAGVLGGEVDTLLLLDVTPLSLGLETLGEVFTKIIERNTTIPTSKSQVFSTAVDGQNSVEIHVLQGERAMARDNKTLGKFLLAGIPPAPRGVPQIEVAFDIDVNGILKVAAQDKGTGREQSIRITNTGGLSQTEVERMRQQAELFAEEDKKRKELIELKNQADNLLASYTSTLKENSELIGEKVKASAQEKFTKLQAAMSDPAITAVTFSPILEEFKQTLFAIGADVYKRASSSTDTTPELQEEEKERTDISVTLIEESAMTETAIPQFNFDFDEDNTASADYEAID
;
A
#
# COMPACT_ATOMS: atom_id res chain seq x y z
N MET A 1 18.94 17.37 -0.43
CA MET A 1 17.57 16.84 -0.30
C MET A 1 17.68 15.37 -0.66
N GLY A 2 17.10 14.47 0.13
CA GLY A 2 16.98 13.07 -0.27
C GLY A 2 15.93 12.92 -1.37
N LYS A 3 15.83 11.73 -1.98
CA LYS A 3 14.82 11.50 -3.03
C LYS A 3 13.39 11.70 -2.56
N VAL A 4 12.56 12.21 -3.47
CA VAL A 4 11.09 12.20 -3.33
C VAL A 4 10.59 10.83 -3.83
N ILE A 5 9.85 10.10 -3.00
CA ILE A 5 9.34 8.77 -3.38
C ILE A 5 7.89 8.82 -3.86
N GLY A 6 7.53 7.94 -4.79
CA GLY A 6 6.15 7.71 -5.22
C GLY A 6 5.54 6.54 -4.49
N ILE A 7 4.40 6.74 -3.82
CA ILE A 7 3.71 5.69 -3.07
C ILE A 7 2.30 5.49 -3.62
N ASP A 8 2.01 4.26 -4.04
CA ASP A 8 0.65 3.77 -4.14
C ASP A 8 0.18 3.20 -2.78
N LEU A 9 -0.75 3.88 -2.13
CA LEU A 9 -1.35 3.44 -0.87
C LEU A 9 -2.67 2.72 -1.16
N GLY A 10 -2.65 1.53 -1.75
CA GLY A 10 -3.86 0.79 -2.13
C GLY A 10 -4.60 0.13 -0.95
N THR A 11 -5.87 -0.27 -1.18
CA THR A 11 -6.74 -0.87 -0.14
C THR A 11 -6.26 -2.23 0.35
N THR A 12 -5.76 -3.07 -0.56
CA THR A 12 -5.35 -4.46 -0.29
C THR A 12 -3.84 -4.63 -0.31
N ASN A 13 -3.16 -3.97 -1.25
CA ASN A 13 -1.71 -3.90 -1.35
C ASN A 13 -1.31 -2.44 -1.58
N SER A 14 -0.09 -2.10 -1.16
CA SER A 14 0.56 -0.83 -1.42
C SER A 14 1.90 -1.07 -2.13
N CYS A 15 2.38 -0.10 -2.89
CA CYS A 15 3.57 -0.20 -3.73
C CYS A 15 4.38 1.10 -3.63
N VAL A 16 5.71 1.02 -3.70
CA VAL A 16 6.60 2.19 -3.59
C VAL A 16 7.63 2.17 -4.72
N ALA A 17 7.84 3.33 -5.33
CA ALA A 17 8.69 3.51 -6.48
C ALA A 17 9.48 4.82 -6.39
N ILE A 18 10.57 4.88 -7.14
CA ILE A 18 11.45 6.04 -7.29
C ILE A 18 11.77 6.25 -8.76
N VAL A 19 12.27 7.44 -9.12
CA VAL A 19 12.95 7.63 -10.40
C VAL A 19 14.42 7.30 -10.23
N GLU A 20 15.02 6.60 -11.19
CA GLU A 20 16.46 6.36 -11.28
C GLU A 20 16.90 6.49 -12.73
N GLY A 21 17.90 7.35 -13.00
CA GLY A 21 18.35 7.61 -14.37
C GLY A 21 17.27 8.20 -15.30
N GLY A 22 16.26 8.88 -14.73
CA GLY A 22 15.11 9.40 -15.48
C GLY A 22 13.96 8.39 -15.70
N GLN A 23 14.10 7.15 -15.25
CA GLN A 23 13.09 6.09 -15.42
C GLN A 23 12.51 5.64 -14.07
N PRO A 24 11.18 5.45 -13.94
CA PRO A 24 10.56 5.01 -12.69
C PRO A 24 10.78 3.51 -12.46
N ILE A 25 11.18 3.14 -11.23
CA ILE A 25 11.37 1.75 -10.80
C ILE A 25 10.64 1.48 -9.47
N VAL A 26 9.98 0.34 -9.37
CA VAL A 26 9.39 -0.15 -8.11
C VAL A 26 10.45 -0.82 -7.25
N ILE A 27 10.47 -0.46 -5.97
CA ILE A 27 11.34 -1.03 -4.93
C ILE A 27 10.70 -2.30 -4.37
N ALA A 28 11.46 -3.38 -4.30
CA ALA A 28 11.02 -4.60 -3.61
C ALA A 28 11.17 -4.45 -2.09
N ASN A 29 10.21 -4.96 -1.32
CA ASN A 29 10.27 -4.99 0.14
C ASN A 29 11.26 -6.05 0.65
N SER A 30 11.57 -5.99 1.95
CA SER A 30 12.42 -6.96 2.66
C SER A 30 11.95 -8.43 2.59
N GLU A 31 10.71 -8.68 2.15
CA GLU A 31 10.17 -10.02 1.91
C GLU A 31 10.32 -10.49 0.45
N GLY A 32 10.93 -9.68 -0.43
CA GLY A 32 11.15 -9.96 -1.85
C GLY A 32 9.96 -9.66 -2.77
N GLY A 33 8.87 -9.11 -2.23
CA GLY A 33 7.69 -8.72 -2.99
C GLY A 33 7.79 -7.30 -3.54
N ARG A 34 7.29 -7.07 -4.77
CA ARG A 34 7.18 -5.73 -5.37
C ARG A 34 5.97 -4.93 -4.86
N THR A 35 5.07 -5.58 -4.14
CA THR A 35 3.97 -4.95 -3.41
C THR A 35 3.94 -5.46 -1.97
N THR A 36 3.41 -4.64 -1.07
CA THR A 36 3.30 -4.92 0.37
C THR A 36 1.82 -4.96 0.74
N PRO A 37 1.29 -6.03 1.37
CA PRO A 37 -0.10 -6.05 1.80
C PRO A 37 -0.44 -4.86 2.71
N SER A 38 -1.57 -4.20 2.47
CA SER A 38 -2.08 -3.05 3.25
C SER A 38 -2.74 -3.54 4.54
N ILE A 39 -1.95 -4.27 5.35
CA ILE A 39 -2.40 -5.01 6.53
C ILE A 39 -1.47 -4.68 7.70
N VAL A 40 -2.06 -4.35 8.84
CA VAL A 40 -1.38 -4.05 10.11
C VAL A 40 -1.86 -5.04 11.16
N GLY A 41 -0.95 -5.63 11.92
CA GLY A 41 -1.25 -6.65 12.92
C GLY A 41 -0.54 -6.37 14.23
N PHE A 42 -1.26 -6.44 15.34
CA PHE A 42 -0.69 -6.29 16.67
C PHE A 42 -0.43 -7.67 17.28
N GLY A 43 0.83 -8.10 17.27
CA GLY A 43 1.30 -9.40 17.76
C GLY A 43 1.01 -9.61 19.25
N LYS A 44 0.96 -10.88 19.69
CA LYS A 44 0.60 -11.23 21.08
C LYS A 44 1.52 -10.58 22.12
N SER A 45 2.81 -10.47 21.82
CA SER A 45 3.83 -9.84 22.67
C SER A 45 3.98 -8.33 22.45
N GLY A 46 2.95 -7.69 21.87
CA GLY A 46 2.91 -6.24 21.63
C GLY A 46 3.55 -5.77 20.32
N ASP A 47 4.23 -6.65 19.57
CA ASP A 47 4.90 -6.33 18.32
C ASP A 47 3.96 -5.69 17.29
N LEU A 48 4.40 -4.63 16.62
CA LEU A 48 3.77 -4.14 15.41
C LEU A 48 4.24 -4.99 14.21
N LEU A 49 3.29 -5.53 13.46
CA LEU A 49 3.52 -6.27 12.22
C LEU A 49 2.84 -5.53 11.09
N VAL A 50 3.52 -5.39 9.94
CA VAL A 50 2.97 -4.77 8.73
C VAL A 50 3.23 -5.68 7.53
N GLY A 51 2.39 -5.62 6.51
CA GLY A 51 2.60 -6.35 5.26
C GLY A 51 2.43 -7.86 5.42
N GLN A 52 3.36 -8.62 4.84
CA GLN A 52 3.25 -10.08 4.77
C GLN A 52 3.25 -10.75 6.16
N LEU A 53 3.95 -10.17 7.14
CA LEU A 53 3.95 -10.67 8.52
C LEU A 53 2.58 -10.52 9.18
N ALA A 54 1.91 -9.39 8.95
CA ALA A 54 0.54 -9.17 9.42
C ALA A 54 -0.45 -10.10 8.72
N LYS A 55 -0.34 -10.28 7.39
CA LYS A 55 -1.19 -11.22 6.62
C LYS A 55 -1.09 -12.65 7.18
N ARG A 56 0.13 -13.15 7.42
CA ARG A 56 0.41 -14.50 7.96
C ARG A 56 -0.25 -14.78 9.32
N GLN A 57 -0.29 -13.81 10.24
CA GLN A 57 -0.90 -14.04 11.56
C GLN A 57 -2.43 -13.92 11.58
N SER A 58 -3.03 -13.32 10.55
CA SER A 58 -4.44 -12.87 10.53
C SER A 58 -5.44 -13.96 10.93
N ILE A 59 -5.25 -15.18 10.43
CA ILE A 59 -6.05 -16.39 10.75
C ILE A 59 -6.20 -16.62 12.27
N THR A 60 -5.12 -16.38 13.03
CA THR A 60 -5.05 -16.69 14.47
C THR A 60 -5.16 -15.46 15.37
N ASN A 61 -5.29 -14.27 14.77
CA ASN A 61 -5.29 -12.97 15.47
C ASN A 61 -6.19 -11.95 14.75
N ALA A 62 -7.34 -12.41 14.24
CA ALA A 62 -8.21 -11.66 13.33
C ALA A 62 -8.70 -10.34 13.95
N GLU A 63 -9.05 -10.33 15.25
CA GLU A 63 -9.53 -9.12 15.93
C GLU A 63 -8.46 -8.03 16.10
N ASN A 64 -7.17 -8.40 16.08
CA ASN A 64 -6.04 -7.47 16.18
C ASN A 64 -5.26 -7.36 14.86
N THR A 65 -5.87 -7.73 13.72
CA THR A 65 -5.26 -7.61 12.38
C THR A 65 -6.19 -6.83 11.46
N ILE A 66 -5.78 -5.63 11.10
CA ILE A 66 -6.54 -4.62 10.37
C ILE A 66 -6.14 -4.68 8.89
N TYR A 67 -7.14 -4.72 8.01
CA TYR A 67 -7.01 -4.71 6.55
C TYR A 67 -8.15 -3.89 5.94
N SER A 68 -8.03 -3.51 4.67
CA SER A 68 -8.99 -2.64 3.95
C SER A 68 -9.26 -1.30 4.65
N ILE A 69 -8.32 -0.80 5.46
CA ILE A 69 -8.50 0.41 6.27
C ILE A 69 -8.79 1.67 5.43
N LYS A 70 -8.33 1.68 4.17
CA LYS A 70 -8.62 2.70 3.16
C LYS A 70 -10.12 2.83 2.84
N ARG A 71 -10.94 1.80 3.11
CA ARG A 71 -12.41 1.92 3.03
C ARG A 71 -13.03 2.74 4.17
N PHE A 72 -12.30 3.06 5.24
CA PHE A 72 -12.78 3.86 6.38
C PHE A 72 -12.13 5.25 6.49
N ILE A 73 -10.95 5.45 5.88
CA ILE A 73 -10.21 6.72 5.94
C ILE A 73 -11.08 7.89 5.44
N GLY A 74 -11.17 8.96 6.23
CA GLY A 74 -11.98 10.16 5.94
C GLY A 74 -13.50 9.95 5.83
N ARG A 75 -14.04 8.78 6.21
CA ARG A 75 -15.49 8.50 6.16
C ARG A 75 -16.16 8.52 7.53
N ARG A 76 -17.48 8.75 7.53
CA ARG A 76 -18.31 8.75 8.74
C ARG A 76 -18.79 7.35 9.10
N TRP A 77 -19.10 7.17 10.38
CA TRP A 77 -19.64 5.97 11.00
C TRP A 77 -20.93 5.49 10.30
N ASP A 78 -21.85 6.41 10.02
CA ASP A 78 -23.12 6.09 9.39
C ASP A 78 -22.95 5.73 7.90
N ASP A 79 -21.92 6.29 7.23
CA ASP A 79 -21.58 6.01 5.83
C ASP A 79 -20.88 4.66 5.63
N THR A 80 -20.53 3.91 6.69
CA THR A 80 -19.60 2.76 6.65
C THR A 80 -20.16 1.45 7.21
N GLY A 81 -21.48 1.33 7.39
CA GLY A 81 -22.10 0.14 7.97
C GLY A 81 -21.74 -1.16 7.24
N LEU A 82 -21.83 -1.17 5.91
CA LEU A 82 -21.55 -2.34 5.08
C LEU A 82 -20.10 -2.82 5.18
N GLU A 83 -19.14 -1.91 5.35
CA GLU A 83 -17.73 -2.27 5.52
C GLU A 83 -17.43 -2.74 6.94
N ARG A 84 -18.06 -2.13 7.96
CA ARG A 84 -17.89 -2.54 9.38
C ARG A 84 -18.47 -3.94 9.64
N ASP A 85 -19.56 -4.32 8.98
CA ASP A 85 -20.17 -5.65 9.12
C ASP A 85 -19.34 -6.79 8.52
N ARG A 86 -18.32 -6.48 7.69
CA ARG A 86 -17.51 -7.46 6.95
C ARG A 86 -16.19 -7.81 7.62
N VAL A 87 -15.74 -7.03 8.60
CA VAL A 87 -14.41 -7.12 9.20
C VAL A 87 -14.46 -7.72 10.62
N PRO A 88 -13.46 -8.53 11.03
CA PRO A 88 -13.46 -9.19 12.34
C PRO A 88 -12.98 -8.28 13.49
N TYR A 89 -12.20 -7.24 13.17
CA TYR A 89 -11.66 -6.29 14.13
C TYR A 89 -12.73 -5.31 14.63
N ASN A 90 -12.56 -4.81 15.85
CA ASN A 90 -13.57 -3.99 16.52
C ASN A 90 -13.56 -2.54 16.00
N CYS A 91 -14.52 -2.17 15.16
CA CYS A 91 -14.76 -0.78 14.78
C CYS A 91 -15.60 -0.07 15.84
N VAL A 92 -15.16 1.11 16.29
CA VAL A 92 -15.89 1.94 17.27
C VAL A 92 -16.10 3.35 16.71
N LYS A 93 -17.13 4.05 17.20
CA LYS A 93 -17.43 5.40 16.73
C LYS A 93 -16.37 6.37 17.24
N GLY A 94 -15.63 6.96 16.32
CA GLY A 94 -14.57 7.93 16.59
C GLY A 94 -15.12 9.33 16.88
N ARG A 95 -14.20 10.29 16.98
CA ARG A 95 -14.52 11.72 17.08
C ARG A 95 -15.21 12.21 15.79
N ASP A 96 -16.03 13.25 15.88
CA ASP A 96 -16.66 13.92 14.72
C ASP A 96 -17.47 12.95 13.80
N ASP A 97 -18.04 11.91 14.41
CA ASP A 97 -18.75 10.80 13.79
C ASP A 97 -17.93 9.96 12.80
N THR A 98 -16.62 9.84 12.95
CA THR A 98 -15.77 8.95 12.12
C THR A 98 -15.73 7.49 12.63
N VAL A 99 -14.90 6.65 12.01
CA VAL A 99 -14.63 5.26 12.44
C VAL A 99 -13.22 5.19 13.02
N ASP A 100 -13.10 4.73 14.26
CA ASP A 100 -11.84 4.25 14.84
C ASP A 100 -11.81 2.71 14.85
N VAL A 101 -10.62 2.11 14.90
CA VAL A 101 -10.44 0.69 15.23
C VAL A 101 -9.90 0.53 16.65
N GLN A 102 -10.57 -0.27 17.47
CA GLN A 102 -10.19 -0.48 18.86
C GLN A 102 -9.38 -1.77 19.02
N ILE A 103 -8.11 -1.62 19.40
CA ILE A 103 -7.16 -2.71 19.60
C ILE A 103 -6.69 -2.67 21.05
N ARG A 104 -7.00 -3.73 21.82
CA ARG A 104 -6.60 -3.90 23.23
C ARG A 104 -6.92 -2.70 24.13
N GLY A 105 -8.07 -2.05 23.89
CA GLY A 105 -8.54 -0.90 24.67
C GLY A 105 -7.98 0.47 24.24
N ARG A 106 -7.06 0.53 23.25
CA ARG A 106 -6.70 1.77 22.56
C ARG A 106 -7.49 1.89 21.26
N ASN A 107 -8.07 3.06 21.01
CA ASN A 107 -8.58 3.42 19.70
C ASN A 107 -7.43 3.92 18.82
N TYR A 108 -7.43 3.51 17.55
CA TYR A 108 -6.56 3.99 16.49
C TYR A 108 -7.43 4.54 15.37
N THR A 109 -7.05 5.70 14.86
CA THR A 109 -7.68 6.28 13.67
C THR A 109 -7.23 5.53 12.39
N PRO A 110 -8.04 5.57 11.30
CA PRO A 110 -7.63 5.06 10.00
C PRO A 110 -6.32 5.68 9.51
N GLN A 111 -6.09 6.96 9.83
CA GLN A 111 -4.85 7.68 9.54
C GLN A 111 -3.63 7.09 10.26
N GLU A 112 -3.73 6.75 11.56
CA GLU A 112 -2.64 6.07 12.29
C GLU A 112 -2.32 4.70 11.69
N ILE A 113 -3.32 3.89 11.36
CA ILE A 113 -3.11 2.57 10.75
C ILE A 113 -2.51 2.69 9.34
N SER A 114 -2.99 3.65 8.53
CA SER A 114 -2.39 3.94 7.21
C SER A 114 -0.97 4.48 7.32
N ALA A 115 -0.66 5.26 8.36
CA ALA A 115 0.69 5.73 8.62
C ALA A 115 1.67 4.58 8.90
N MET A 116 1.25 3.54 9.64
CA MET A 116 2.08 2.35 9.86
C MET A 116 2.44 1.60 8.55
N ILE A 117 1.51 1.60 7.58
CA ILE A 117 1.78 1.06 6.22
C ILE A 117 2.77 1.96 5.47
N LEU A 118 2.57 3.28 5.51
CA LEU A 118 3.46 4.26 4.89
C LEU A 118 4.87 4.25 5.50
N GLN A 119 5.00 4.04 6.82
CA GLN A 119 6.29 3.88 7.50
C GLN A 119 7.06 2.64 7.01
N LYS A 120 6.37 1.50 6.81
CA LYS A 120 6.99 0.31 6.20
C LYS A 120 7.49 0.61 4.78
N LEU A 121 6.68 1.28 3.95
CA LEU A 121 7.07 1.64 2.57
C LEU A 121 8.22 2.65 2.51
N LYS A 122 8.21 3.66 3.39
CA LYS A 122 9.34 4.58 3.62
C LYS A 122 10.60 3.79 3.98
N GLN A 123 10.52 2.88 4.96
CA GLN A 123 11.66 2.09 5.41
C GLN A 123 12.23 1.20 4.29
N GLU A 124 11.40 0.62 3.42
CA GLU A 124 11.90 -0.13 2.24
C GLU A 124 12.64 0.79 1.25
N ALA A 125 12.14 2.00 1.02
CA ALA A 125 12.83 2.97 0.18
C ALA A 125 14.17 3.42 0.79
N GLU A 126 14.21 3.69 2.10
CA GLU A 126 15.45 4.02 2.83
C GLU A 126 16.46 2.86 2.82
N ASN A 127 16.00 1.61 2.97
CA ASN A 127 16.84 0.42 2.87
C ASN A 127 17.46 0.27 1.47
N PHE A 128 16.71 0.59 0.42
CA PHE A 128 17.17 0.52 -0.97
C PHE A 128 18.14 1.64 -1.33
N LEU A 129 17.84 2.88 -0.90
CA LEU A 129 18.62 4.07 -1.22
C LEU A 129 19.87 4.24 -0.35
N GLY A 130 19.85 3.74 0.88
CA GLY A 130 20.92 3.96 1.87
C GLY A 130 20.93 5.37 2.49
N GLU A 131 19.86 6.15 2.28
CA GLU A 131 19.67 7.50 2.83
C GLU A 131 18.24 7.68 3.40
N GLU A 132 18.04 8.73 4.21
CA GLU A 132 16.75 9.05 4.82
C GLU A 132 15.76 9.65 3.80
N VAL A 133 14.51 9.18 3.82
CA VAL A 133 13.44 9.65 2.94
C VAL A 133 12.45 10.51 3.72
N THR A 134 12.35 11.78 3.34
CA THR A 134 11.50 12.77 4.05
C THR A 134 10.35 13.30 3.21
N GLN A 135 10.30 13.03 1.90
CA GLN A 135 9.34 13.62 0.97
C GLN A 135 8.67 12.56 0.09
N ALA A 136 7.37 12.70 -0.15
CA ALA A 136 6.61 11.74 -0.95
C ALA A 136 5.48 12.37 -1.80
N VAL A 137 5.15 11.68 -2.88
CA VAL A 137 3.87 11.78 -3.59
C VAL A 137 3.04 10.54 -3.25
N ILE A 138 1.79 10.72 -2.80
CA ILE A 138 0.92 9.63 -2.35
C ILE A 138 -0.35 9.60 -3.20
N THR A 139 -0.79 8.41 -3.59
CA THR A 139 -1.99 8.22 -4.43
C THR A 139 -3.30 8.19 -3.64
N VAL A 140 -4.37 8.58 -4.31
CA VAL A 140 -5.76 8.41 -3.86
C VAL A 140 -6.67 8.06 -5.05
N PRO A 141 -7.80 7.38 -4.84
CA PRO A 141 -8.80 7.18 -5.87
C PRO A 141 -9.28 8.52 -6.42
N ALA A 142 -9.51 8.62 -7.74
CA ALA A 142 -9.89 9.89 -8.37
C ALA A 142 -11.19 10.43 -7.77
N TYR A 143 -12.14 9.56 -7.44
CA TYR A 143 -13.41 9.92 -6.84
C TYR A 143 -13.37 10.19 -5.32
N PHE A 144 -12.19 10.22 -4.67
CA PHE A 144 -12.08 10.57 -3.23
C PHE A 144 -12.54 12.01 -2.93
N THR A 145 -13.32 12.14 -1.87
CA THR A 145 -13.74 13.44 -1.31
C THR A 145 -12.59 14.16 -0.59
N ASP A 146 -12.71 15.48 -0.41
CA ASP A 146 -11.73 16.32 0.28
C ASP A 146 -11.30 15.76 1.65
N ALA A 147 -12.26 15.30 2.47
CA ALA A 147 -11.98 14.71 3.78
C ALA A 147 -11.11 13.44 3.70
N GLN A 148 -11.27 12.63 2.65
CA GLN A 148 -10.46 11.43 2.42
C GLN A 148 -9.06 11.79 1.91
N ARG A 149 -8.95 12.79 1.02
CA ARG A 149 -7.67 13.33 0.53
C ARG A 149 -6.84 13.92 1.68
N GLN A 150 -7.47 14.73 2.54
CA GLN A 150 -6.82 15.29 3.72
C GLN A 150 -6.42 14.19 4.71
N ALA A 151 -7.28 13.20 4.98
CA ALA A 151 -6.94 12.10 5.89
C ALA A 151 -5.77 11.23 5.36
N THR A 152 -5.66 10.99 4.05
CA THR A 152 -4.47 10.35 3.46
C THR A 152 -3.22 11.22 3.60
N LYS A 153 -3.34 12.54 3.44
CA LYS A 153 -2.23 13.49 3.67
C LYS A 153 -1.78 13.52 5.13
N ASP A 154 -2.73 13.47 6.07
CA ASP A 154 -2.46 13.36 7.51
C ASP A 154 -1.70 12.06 7.81
N ALA A 155 -2.11 10.93 7.21
CA ALA A 155 -1.42 9.65 7.37
C ALA A 155 0.05 9.71 6.91
N GLY A 156 0.34 10.35 5.78
CA GLY A 156 1.72 10.61 5.34
C GLY A 156 2.50 11.49 6.32
N THR A 157 1.86 12.52 6.86
CA THR A 157 2.47 13.42 7.85
C THR A 157 2.79 12.68 9.17
N ILE A 158 1.90 11.79 9.63
CA ILE A 158 2.11 10.92 10.80
C ILE A 158 3.24 9.92 10.54
N ALA A 159 3.38 9.43 9.30
CA ALA A 159 4.47 8.53 8.90
C ALA A 159 5.85 9.22 8.78
N GLY A 160 5.95 10.54 9.04
CA GLY A 160 7.19 11.29 8.89
C GLY A 160 7.56 11.60 7.43
N LEU A 161 6.55 11.77 6.57
CA LEU A 161 6.70 12.19 5.17
C LEU A 161 6.05 13.57 4.95
N GLU A 162 6.79 14.50 4.39
CA GLU A 162 6.24 15.70 3.77
C GLU A 162 5.56 15.30 2.45
N VAL A 163 4.23 15.33 2.44
CA VAL A 163 3.42 14.98 1.27
C VAL A 163 3.36 16.17 0.32
N LEU A 164 4.25 16.17 -0.69
CA LEU A 164 4.39 17.24 -1.68
C LEU A 164 3.19 17.32 -2.63
N ARG A 165 2.59 16.17 -2.96
CA ARG A 165 1.40 16.06 -3.82
C ARG A 165 0.55 14.85 -3.43
N ILE A 166 -0.76 15.05 -3.43
CA ILE A 166 -1.73 13.96 -3.56
C ILE A 166 -2.10 13.82 -5.04
N ILE A 167 -1.89 12.64 -5.63
CA ILE A 167 -2.19 12.35 -7.05
C ILE A 167 -3.32 11.34 -7.18
N ASN A 168 -4.15 11.50 -8.22
CA ASN A 168 -5.21 10.54 -8.53
C ASN A 168 -4.63 9.24 -9.12
N GLU A 169 -5.11 8.08 -8.66
CA GLU A 169 -4.67 6.74 -9.09
C GLU A 169 -4.66 6.55 -10.63
N PRO A 170 -5.77 6.81 -11.36
CA PRO A 170 -5.77 6.70 -12.82
C PRO A 170 -4.90 7.76 -13.51
N THR A 171 -4.73 8.95 -12.92
CA THR A 171 -3.80 9.97 -13.42
C THR A 171 -2.34 9.50 -13.31
N ALA A 172 -1.97 8.88 -12.19
CA ALA A 172 -0.65 8.28 -12.02
C ALA A 172 -0.43 7.14 -13.04
N ALA A 173 -1.39 6.23 -13.20
CA ALA A 173 -1.28 5.17 -14.20
C ALA A 173 -1.15 5.72 -15.65
N ALA A 174 -1.78 6.84 -15.96
CA ALA A 174 -1.61 7.54 -17.23
C ALA A 174 -0.20 8.12 -17.41
N LEU A 175 0.41 8.70 -16.37
CA LEU A 175 1.82 9.15 -16.41
C LEU A 175 2.77 7.97 -16.65
N ALA A 176 2.55 6.84 -15.98
CA ALA A 176 3.34 5.62 -16.19
C ALA A 176 3.18 5.04 -17.61
N PHE A 177 1.99 5.14 -18.21
CA PHE A 177 1.78 4.75 -19.61
C PHE A 177 2.44 5.74 -20.59
N GLY A 178 2.36 7.04 -20.33
CA GLY A 178 2.69 8.09 -21.30
C GLY A 178 4.13 8.61 -21.25
N LEU A 179 4.94 8.23 -20.25
CA LEU A 179 6.29 8.76 -20.05
C LEU A 179 7.17 8.68 -21.31
N ASP A 180 7.19 7.53 -21.99
CA ASP A 180 7.95 7.31 -23.23
C ASP A 180 7.14 7.59 -24.51
N LYS A 181 5.96 8.24 -24.40
CA LYS A 181 5.01 8.47 -25.50
C LYS A 181 4.58 9.93 -25.65
N GLN A 182 5.39 10.88 -25.16
CA GLN A 182 5.02 12.29 -25.05
C GLN A 182 4.67 12.96 -26.39
N ASP A 183 5.32 12.57 -27.49
CA ASP A 183 5.08 13.09 -28.85
C ASP A 183 3.83 12.49 -29.54
N GLN A 184 3.04 11.65 -28.86
CA GLN A 184 1.90 10.95 -29.45
C GLN A 184 0.58 11.48 -28.89
N GLU A 185 -0.14 12.27 -29.69
CA GLU A 185 -1.50 12.67 -29.39
C GLU A 185 -2.44 11.43 -29.36
N GLN A 186 -3.02 11.13 -28.20
CA GLN A 186 -3.94 10.00 -28.04
C GLN A 186 -4.91 10.17 -26.85
N LEU A 187 -6.17 9.78 -27.06
CA LEU A 187 -7.19 9.70 -26.03
C LEU A 187 -7.14 8.33 -25.35
N ILE A 188 -6.76 8.29 -24.08
CA ILE A 188 -6.72 7.04 -23.30
C ILE A 188 -7.87 7.00 -22.29
N LEU A 189 -8.38 5.80 -22.04
CA LEU A 189 -9.22 5.50 -20.90
C LEU A 189 -8.44 4.63 -19.92
N VAL A 190 -8.32 5.08 -18.69
CA VAL A 190 -7.83 4.26 -17.57
C VAL A 190 -9.05 3.70 -16.84
N PHE A 191 -9.12 2.38 -16.73
CA PHE A 191 -10.10 1.64 -15.94
C PHE A 191 -9.36 1.00 -14.76
N ASP A 192 -9.58 1.52 -13.56
CA ASP A 192 -8.92 1.06 -12.34
C ASP A 192 -9.93 0.35 -11.44
N LEU A 193 -9.77 -0.97 -11.25
CA LEU A 193 -10.59 -1.76 -10.34
C LEU A 193 -9.68 -2.46 -9.32
N GLY A 194 -9.43 -1.75 -8.22
CA GLY A 194 -8.61 -2.22 -7.11
C GLY A 194 -9.35 -3.18 -6.16
N GLY A 195 -8.88 -3.24 -4.92
CA GLY A 195 -9.54 -3.99 -3.83
C GLY A 195 -10.69 -3.24 -3.16
N GLY A 196 -10.61 -1.91 -3.11
CA GLY A 196 -11.56 -1.05 -2.40
C GLY A 196 -12.46 -0.18 -3.27
N THR A 197 -11.96 0.20 -4.43
CA THR A 197 -12.45 1.32 -5.23
C THR A 197 -12.42 1.00 -6.72
N PHE A 198 -13.32 1.63 -7.45
CA PHE A 198 -13.41 1.60 -8.89
C PHE A 198 -13.35 3.04 -9.42
N ASP A 199 -12.39 3.35 -10.28
CA ASP A 199 -12.32 4.62 -11.00
C ASP A 199 -12.24 4.38 -12.51
N VAL A 200 -12.80 5.31 -13.27
CA VAL A 200 -12.60 5.42 -14.71
C VAL A 200 -12.33 6.86 -15.08
N SER A 201 -11.22 7.10 -15.79
CA SER A 201 -10.84 8.43 -16.24
C SER A 201 -10.46 8.42 -17.72
N ILE A 202 -10.87 9.45 -18.45
CA ILE A 202 -10.46 9.69 -19.83
C ILE A 202 -9.43 10.81 -19.80
N LEU A 203 -8.28 10.58 -20.43
CA LEU A 203 -7.20 11.55 -20.52
C LEU A 203 -6.78 11.78 -21.97
N GLN A 204 -6.51 13.03 -22.31
CA GLN A 204 -5.78 13.40 -23.51
C GLN A 204 -4.29 13.46 -23.19
N LEU A 205 -3.50 12.73 -23.94
CA LEU A 205 -2.04 12.79 -23.93
C LEU A 205 -1.57 13.48 -25.23
N GLY A 206 -0.47 14.23 -25.16
CA GLY A 206 0.23 14.82 -26.31
C GLY A 206 1.10 16.01 -25.93
N ASP A 207 2.20 16.24 -26.65
CA ASP A 207 3.15 17.35 -26.44
C ASP A 207 3.62 17.55 -24.97
N GLY A 208 3.80 16.44 -24.23
CA GLY A 208 4.15 16.47 -22.79
C GLY A 208 3.04 16.93 -21.85
N VAL A 209 1.82 17.14 -22.37
CA VAL A 209 0.61 17.48 -21.62
C VAL A 209 -0.21 16.22 -21.32
N PHE A 210 -0.70 16.14 -20.09
CA PHE A 210 -1.60 15.11 -19.60
C PHE A 210 -2.84 15.80 -19.05
N GLU A 211 -3.96 15.77 -19.80
CA GLU A 211 -5.20 16.45 -19.42
C GLU A 211 -6.31 15.44 -19.14
N VAL A 212 -6.82 15.42 -17.91
CA VAL A 212 -8.01 14.65 -17.55
C VAL A 212 -9.23 15.33 -18.16
N LYS A 213 -9.89 14.69 -19.12
CA LYS A 213 -11.12 15.18 -19.76
C LYS A 213 -12.35 14.93 -18.90
N ALA A 214 -12.43 13.75 -18.29
CA ALA A 214 -13.49 13.39 -17.37
C ALA A 214 -13.05 12.26 -16.43
N THR A 215 -13.60 12.24 -15.22
CA THR A 215 -13.47 11.13 -14.28
C THR A 215 -14.82 10.77 -13.63
N SER A 216 -15.01 9.49 -13.33
CA SER A 216 -16.17 8.96 -12.63
C SER A 216 -15.76 7.68 -11.89
N GLY A 217 -16.47 7.29 -10.83
CA GLY A 217 -16.10 6.09 -10.09
C GLY A 217 -17.11 5.63 -9.06
N ASN A 218 -16.71 4.64 -8.25
CA ASN A 218 -17.43 4.13 -7.11
C ASN A 218 -16.43 3.74 -6.00
N ASN A 219 -16.36 4.58 -4.96
CA ASN A 219 -15.47 4.41 -3.79
C ASN A 219 -15.80 3.21 -2.88
N GLN A 220 -16.81 2.40 -3.21
CA GLN A 220 -17.28 1.26 -2.42
C GLN A 220 -17.32 -0.04 -3.24
N LEU A 221 -16.77 -0.06 -4.45
CA LEU A 221 -16.75 -1.21 -5.36
C LEU A 221 -15.31 -1.65 -5.63
N GLY A 222 -14.96 -2.88 -5.26
CA GLY A 222 -13.66 -3.46 -5.57
C GLY A 222 -13.55 -4.91 -5.14
N GLY A 223 -12.34 -5.47 -5.19
CA GLY A 223 -12.05 -6.87 -4.88
C GLY A 223 -12.64 -7.40 -3.56
N ASP A 224 -12.74 -6.58 -2.50
CA ASP A 224 -13.34 -7.00 -1.22
C ASP A 224 -14.84 -7.34 -1.35
N ASP A 225 -15.55 -6.72 -2.31
CA ASP A 225 -16.96 -7.00 -2.59
C ASP A 225 -17.14 -8.34 -3.31
N PHE A 226 -16.25 -8.64 -4.27
CA PHE A 226 -16.21 -9.93 -4.96
C PHE A 226 -15.90 -11.06 -3.98
N ASP A 227 -14.96 -10.85 -3.05
CA ASP A 227 -14.68 -11.82 -1.97
C ASP A 227 -15.87 -11.97 -1.04
N ASN A 228 -16.58 -10.88 -0.74
CA ASN A 228 -17.76 -10.94 0.11
C ASN A 228 -18.92 -11.74 -0.50
N CYS A 229 -19.12 -11.68 -1.83
CA CYS A 229 -20.07 -12.55 -2.52
C CYS A 229 -19.75 -14.04 -2.33
N LEU A 230 -18.47 -14.42 -2.40
CA LEU A 230 -18.03 -15.80 -2.15
C LEU A 230 -18.14 -16.21 -0.68
N VAL A 231 -17.78 -15.31 0.26
CA VAL A 231 -17.95 -15.56 1.71
C VAL A 231 -19.42 -15.80 2.05
N LEU A 232 -20.34 -14.95 1.57
CA LEU A 232 -21.77 -15.12 1.83
C LEU A 232 -22.32 -16.44 1.25
N TRP A 233 -21.91 -16.80 0.03
CA TRP A 233 -22.27 -18.09 -0.58
C TRP A 233 -21.74 -19.29 0.22
N MET A 234 -20.48 -19.26 0.66
CA MET A 234 -19.92 -20.32 1.51
C MET A 234 -20.63 -20.43 2.87
N VAL A 235 -20.95 -19.30 3.52
CA VAL A 235 -21.72 -19.27 4.77
C VAL A 235 -23.11 -19.88 4.58
N GLU A 236 -23.81 -19.52 3.51
CA GLU A 236 -25.14 -20.04 3.19
C GLU A 236 -25.09 -21.55 2.95
N GLN A 237 -24.20 -22.02 2.08
CA GLN A 237 -24.05 -23.45 1.78
C GLN A 237 -23.63 -24.28 3.00
N PHE A 238 -22.70 -23.78 3.83
CA PHE A 238 -22.32 -24.45 5.06
C PHE A 238 -23.49 -24.53 6.06
N LYS A 239 -24.30 -23.48 6.15
CA LYS A 239 -25.51 -23.44 6.97
C LYS A 239 -26.62 -24.35 6.44
N GLU A 240 -26.72 -24.54 5.12
CA GLU A 240 -27.61 -25.52 4.52
C GLU A 240 -27.18 -26.96 4.83
N GLN A 241 -25.88 -27.25 4.80
CA GLN A 241 -25.34 -28.59 5.03
C GLN A 241 -25.31 -28.96 6.53
N GLU A 242 -24.59 -28.18 7.34
CA GLU A 242 -24.30 -28.47 8.75
C GLU A 242 -25.30 -27.87 9.74
N LYS A 243 -26.22 -27.01 9.28
CA LYS A 243 -27.18 -26.24 10.12
C LYS A 243 -26.52 -25.27 11.11
N ILE A 244 -25.22 -25.01 10.96
CA ILE A 244 -24.42 -24.10 11.78
C ILE A 244 -24.28 -22.75 11.08
N ASP A 245 -24.48 -21.66 11.83
CA ASP A 245 -24.33 -20.29 11.35
C ASP A 245 -22.90 -19.80 11.56
N ILE A 246 -22.01 -20.20 10.65
CA ILE A 246 -20.55 -20.04 10.83
C ILE A 246 -20.05 -18.58 10.78
N ALA A 247 -20.85 -17.65 10.26
CA ALA A 247 -20.51 -16.21 10.24
C ALA A 247 -20.37 -15.59 11.64
N LYS A 248 -20.86 -16.27 12.69
CA LYS A 248 -20.72 -15.83 14.09
C LYS A 248 -19.34 -16.11 14.68
N ASP A 249 -18.57 -17.02 14.08
CA ASP A 249 -17.19 -17.30 14.47
C ASP A 249 -16.25 -16.42 13.65
N LYS A 250 -15.61 -15.45 14.32
CA LYS A 250 -14.68 -14.50 13.68
C LYS A 250 -13.42 -15.16 13.10
N MET A 251 -12.95 -16.26 13.70
CA MET A 251 -11.79 -16.99 13.19
C MET A 251 -12.17 -17.79 11.94
N ALA A 252 -13.34 -18.44 11.95
CA ALA A 252 -13.88 -19.11 10.78
C ALA A 252 -14.15 -18.11 9.65
N LEU A 253 -14.76 -16.96 9.94
CA LEU A 253 -15.03 -15.90 8.96
C LEU A 253 -13.75 -15.36 8.31
N GLN A 254 -12.67 -15.16 9.08
CA GLN A 254 -11.39 -14.75 8.52
C GLN A 254 -10.79 -15.82 7.58
N ARG A 255 -10.89 -17.11 7.93
CA ARG A 255 -10.45 -18.22 7.07
C ARG A 255 -11.28 -18.34 5.80
N LEU A 256 -12.60 -18.12 5.89
CA LEU A 256 -13.50 -18.05 4.73
C LEU A 256 -13.10 -16.90 3.80
N ARG A 257 -12.74 -15.72 4.34
CA ARG A 257 -12.32 -14.57 3.52
C ARG A 257 -11.01 -14.81 2.78
N GLU A 258 -10.02 -15.43 3.43
CA GLU A 258 -8.75 -15.80 2.77
C GLU A 258 -8.95 -16.88 1.69
N ALA A 259 -9.82 -17.86 1.95
CA ALA A 259 -10.21 -18.86 0.95
C ALA A 259 -10.97 -18.25 -0.23
N ALA A 260 -11.85 -17.28 0.01
CA ALA A 260 -12.56 -16.53 -1.04
C ALA A 260 -11.59 -15.73 -1.93
N GLU A 261 -10.68 -14.96 -1.33
CA GLU A 261 -9.65 -14.20 -2.07
C GLU A 261 -8.83 -15.13 -2.96
N LYS A 262 -8.35 -16.25 -2.39
CA LYS A 262 -7.58 -17.25 -3.12
C LYS A 262 -8.38 -17.86 -4.27
N ALA A 263 -9.63 -18.30 -4.02
CA ALA A 263 -10.47 -18.92 -5.04
C ALA A 263 -10.80 -17.95 -6.19
N LYS A 264 -11.10 -16.68 -5.88
CA LYS A 264 -11.29 -15.60 -6.88
C LYS A 264 -10.07 -15.44 -7.78
N ILE A 265 -8.87 -15.43 -7.19
CA ILE A 265 -7.61 -15.28 -7.95
C ILE A 265 -7.36 -16.52 -8.83
N GLU A 266 -7.52 -17.73 -8.30
CA GLU A 266 -7.36 -18.97 -9.06
C GLU A 266 -8.34 -19.07 -10.24
N LEU A 267 -9.61 -18.69 -10.04
CA LEU A 267 -10.62 -18.68 -11.11
C LEU A 267 -10.36 -17.66 -12.21
N SER A 268 -9.44 -16.71 -12.01
CA SER A 268 -9.02 -15.80 -13.08
C SER A 268 -8.19 -16.50 -14.16
N SER A 269 -7.59 -17.66 -13.85
CA SER A 269 -6.90 -18.53 -14.84
C SER A 269 -7.60 -19.89 -15.01
N MET A 270 -8.11 -20.48 -13.94
CA MET A 270 -8.77 -21.80 -13.92
C MET A 270 -10.28 -21.74 -14.16
N VAL A 271 -10.88 -22.83 -14.64
CA VAL A 271 -12.33 -22.94 -14.87
C VAL A 271 -13.11 -23.37 -13.61
N SER A 272 -12.42 -23.98 -12.65
CA SER A 272 -12.93 -24.36 -11.33
C SER A 272 -11.78 -24.38 -10.31
N THR A 273 -12.11 -24.29 -9.02
CA THR A 273 -11.17 -24.50 -7.91
C THR A 273 -11.88 -25.16 -6.71
N SER A 274 -11.09 -25.83 -5.89
CA SER A 274 -11.53 -26.56 -4.70
C SER A 274 -11.24 -25.75 -3.44
N ILE A 275 -12.28 -25.44 -2.67
CA ILE A 275 -12.20 -24.77 -1.38
C ILE A 275 -12.27 -25.84 -0.29
N ASN A 276 -11.13 -26.14 0.34
CA ASN A 276 -11.04 -27.05 1.47
C ASN A 276 -10.53 -26.33 2.73
N LEU A 277 -11.39 -26.25 3.74
CA LEU A 277 -11.11 -25.69 5.06
C LEU A 277 -11.40 -26.76 6.14
N PRO A 278 -10.40 -27.57 6.51
CA PRO A 278 -10.59 -28.58 7.53
C PRO A 278 -10.63 -27.95 8.93
N PHE A 279 -11.39 -28.55 9.86
CA PHE A 279 -11.56 -28.03 11.22
C PHE A 279 -11.97 -26.54 11.23
N ILE A 280 -12.96 -26.18 10.41
CA ILE A 280 -13.42 -24.78 10.26
C ILE A 280 -14.27 -24.33 11.45
N THR A 281 -14.98 -25.26 12.08
CA THR A 281 -15.70 -25.08 13.37
C THR A 281 -15.92 -26.45 14.02
N ALA A 282 -16.68 -26.53 15.13
CA ALA A 282 -17.05 -27.79 15.79
C ALA A 282 -18.43 -27.70 16.45
N ASP A 283 -19.10 -28.85 16.62
CA ASP A 283 -20.35 -29.01 17.36
C ASP A 283 -20.29 -30.19 18.34
N GLU A 284 -21.43 -30.58 18.92
CA GLU A 284 -21.56 -31.75 19.82
C GLU A 284 -21.20 -33.09 19.14
N THR A 285 -21.24 -33.17 17.81
CA THR A 285 -20.89 -34.36 17.03
C THR A 285 -19.40 -34.43 16.68
N GLY A 286 -18.69 -33.30 16.76
CA GLY A 286 -17.24 -33.21 16.57
C GLY A 286 -16.80 -32.04 15.69
N PRO A 287 -15.56 -32.07 15.17
CA PRO A 287 -15.07 -31.05 14.24
C PRO A 287 -15.81 -31.11 12.90
N LYS A 288 -15.98 -29.93 12.29
CA LYS A 288 -16.58 -29.75 10.97
C LYS A 288 -15.58 -29.23 9.96
N HIS A 289 -15.81 -29.55 8.71
CA HIS A 289 -14.96 -29.23 7.58
C HIS A 289 -15.83 -28.56 6.52
N LEU A 290 -15.28 -27.60 5.77
CA LEU A 290 -15.93 -27.07 4.58
C LEU A 290 -15.15 -27.56 3.36
N GLU A 291 -15.82 -28.31 2.49
CA GLU A 291 -15.28 -28.82 1.23
C GLU A 291 -16.27 -28.46 0.11
N MET A 292 -15.85 -27.61 -0.81
CA MET A 292 -16.72 -27.06 -1.86
C MET A 292 -15.97 -26.89 -3.18
N GLU A 293 -16.58 -27.29 -4.29
CA GLU A 293 -16.11 -26.94 -5.63
C GLU A 293 -16.78 -25.65 -6.10
N LEU A 294 -15.98 -24.69 -6.58
CA LEU A 294 -16.47 -23.43 -7.14
C LEU A 294 -16.03 -23.34 -8.61
N SER A 295 -17.00 -23.22 -9.53
CA SER A 295 -16.72 -22.95 -10.94
C SER A 295 -16.59 -21.44 -11.21
N ARG A 296 -15.85 -21.08 -12.25
CA ARG A 296 -15.79 -19.69 -12.76
C ARG A 296 -17.19 -19.19 -13.10
N SER A 297 -18.03 -20.02 -13.74
CA SER A 297 -19.40 -19.66 -14.08
C SER A 297 -20.26 -19.32 -12.86
N LYS A 298 -20.07 -20.00 -11.71
CA LYS A 298 -20.80 -19.69 -10.48
C LYS A 298 -20.26 -18.41 -9.82
N PHE A 299 -18.95 -18.19 -9.84
CA PHE A 299 -18.37 -16.93 -9.37
C PHE A 299 -18.86 -15.73 -10.20
N GLU A 300 -18.90 -15.86 -11.53
CA GLU A 300 -19.44 -14.84 -12.45
C GLU A 300 -20.94 -14.60 -12.22
N GLU A 301 -21.74 -15.64 -11.98
CA GLU A 301 -23.16 -15.53 -11.59
C GLU A 301 -23.32 -14.71 -10.28
N LEU A 302 -22.57 -15.07 -9.24
CA LEU A 302 -22.63 -14.40 -7.92
C LEU A 302 -22.20 -12.92 -7.98
N THR A 303 -21.30 -12.57 -8.88
CA THR A 303 -20.69 -11.22 -8.97
C THR A 303 -21.18 -10.39 -10.16
N ALA A 304 -22.10 -10.91 -10.99
CA ALA A 304 -22.62 -10.23 -12.19
C ALA A 304 -23.12 -8.80 -11.94
N HIS A 305 -23.73 -8.55 -10.77
CA HIS A 305 -24.25 -7.24 -10.37
C HIS A 305 -23.13 -6.22 -10.07
N LEU A 306 -22.00 -6.66 -9.51
CA LEU A 306 -20.82 -5.83 -9.28
C LEU A 306 -20.17 -5.43 -10.61
N ILE A 307 -20.08 -6.38 -11.54
CA ILE A 307 -19.54 -6.15 -12.89
C ILE A 307 -20.44 -5.18 -13.67
N ALA A 308 -21.77 -5.36 -13.61
CA ALA A 308 -22.72 -4.44 -14.22
C ALA A 308 -22.60 -3.00 -13.66
N ALA A 309 -22.30 -2.85 -12.37
CA ALA A 309 -22.11 -1.54 -11.72
C ALA A 309 -20.87 -0.77 -12.22
N THR A 310 -19.91 -1.41 -12.91
CA THR A 310 -18.78 -0.70 -13.53
C THR A 310 -19.15 0.05 -14.80
N ILE A 311 -20.26 -0.33 -15.46
CA ILE A 311 -20.65 0.20 -16.77
C ILE A 311 -21.22 1.63 -16.69
N GLU A 312 -21.93 1.96 -15.60
CA GLU A 312 -22.53 3.30 -15.45
C GLU A 312 -21.47 4.42 -15.34
N PRO A 313 -20.41 4.30 -14.51
CA PRO A 313 -19.29 5.25 -14.54
C PRO A 313 -18.60 5.37 -15.90
N MET A 314 -18.49 4.28 -16.67
CA MET A 314 -17.89 4.32 -18.02
C MET A 314 -18.74 5.12 -19.01
N ILE A 315 -20.06 4.92 -18.99
CA ILE A 315 -21.02 5.75 -19.76
C ILE A 315 -20.92 7.20 -19.32
N GLN A 316 -20.81 7.45 -18.01
CA GLN A 316 -20.79 8.79 -17.46
C GLN A 316 -19.50 9.54 -17.81
N ALA A 317 -18.32 8.92 -17.72
CA ALA A 317 -17.06 9.53 -18.11
C ALA A 317 -17.06 9.93 -19.60
N LEU A 318 -17.50 9.03 -20.49
CA LEU A 318 -17.63 9.33 -21.93
C LEU A 318 -18.58 10.51 -22.18
N LYS A 319 -19.74 10.51 -21.52
CA LYS A 319 -20.74 11.58 -21.65
C LYS A 319 -20.22 12.93 -21.16
N ASP A 320 -19.47 12.96 -20.06
CA ASP A 320 -18.93 14.20 -19.52
C ASP A 320 -17.75 14.74 -20.34
N ALA A 321 -17.04 13.88 -21.07
CA ALA A 321 -16.02 14.26 -22.04
C ALA A 321 -16.57 14.62 -23.45
N ASP A 322 -17.88 14.48 -23.68
CA ASP A 322 -18.55 14.55 -25.00
C ASP A 322 -17.98 13.58 -26.05
N LEU A 323 -17.60 12.37 -25.60
CA LEU A 323 -16.98 11.32 -26.42
C LEU A 323 -17.87 10.06 -26.55
N LYS A 324 -17.58 9.24 -27.56
CA LYS A 324 -18.17 7.92 -27.78
C LYS A 324 -17.11 6.83 -27.56
N PRO A 325 -17.50 5.57 -27.32
CA PRO A 325 -16.54 4.47 -27.09
C PRO A 325 -15.51 4.28 -28.21
N GLN A 326 -15.86 4.64 -29.44
CA GLN A 326 -15.00 4.54 -30.62
C GLN A 326 -13.91 5.63 -30.69
N ASP A 327 -14.06 6.73 -29.95
CA ASP A 327 -13.17 7.89 -29.97
C ASP A 327 -12.01 7.73 -28.96
N ILE A 328 -12.01 6.65 -28.16
CA ILE A 328 -10.93 6.28 -27.24
C ILE A 328 -9.88 5.46 -27.99
N ASP A 329 -8.62 5.90 -28.01
CA ASP A 329 -7.49 5.26 -28.70
C ASP A 329 -6.90 4.07 -27.94
N ARG A 330 -6.78 4.17 -26.60
CA ARG A 330 -6.22 3.11 -25.74
C ARG A 330 -7.08 2.90 -24.50
N ILE A 331 -7.14 1.65 -24.05
CA ILE A 331 -7.81 1.27 -22.79
C ILE A 331 -6.73 0.65 -21.90
N ILE A 332 -6.42 1.29 -20.78
CA ILE A 332 -5.43 0.84 -19.81
C ILE A 332 -6.19 0.21 -18.63
N LEU A 333 -5.83 -1.02 -18.25
CA LEU A 333 -6.40 -1.69 -17.08
C LEU A 333 -5.43 -1.58 -15.90
N VAL A 334 -5.96 -1.18 -14.74
CA VAL A 334 -5.22 -0.95 -13.49
C VAL A 334 -5.96 -1.63 -12.34
N GLY A 335 -5.23 -2.06 -11.32
CA GLY A 335 -5.79 -2.75 -10.16
C GLY A 335 -6.06 -4.23 -10.42
N GLY A 336 -5.66 -5.08 -9.46
CA GLY A 336 -5.65 -6.53 -9.63
C GLY A 336 -7.01 -7.18 -9.93
N SER A 337 -8.14 -6.55 -9.62
CA SER A 337 -9.47 -7.11 -9.93
C SER A 337 -9.83 -7.03 -11.42
N THR A 338 -9.11 -6.23 -12.22
CA THR A 338 -9.24 -6.24 -13.70
C THR A 338 -8.77 -7.55 -14.33
N ARG A 339 -8.01 -8.37 -13.59
CA ARG A 339 -7.59 -9.72 -14.00
C ARG A 339 -8.76 -10.72 -14.06
N VAL A 340 -9.93 -10.39 -13.49
CA VAL A 340 -11.14 -11.22 -13.58
C VAL A 340 -11.66 -11.27 -15.03
N PRO A 341 -11.77 -12.45 -15.66
CA PRO A 341 -12.14 -12.58 -17.08
C PRO A 341 -13.46 -11.90 -17.45
N ALA A 342 -14.48 -11.98 -16.58
CA ALA A 342 -15.76 -11.33 -16.84
C ALA A 342 -15.71 -9.78 -16.78
N VAL A 343 -14.79 -9.19 -15.99
CA VAL A 343 -14.55 -7.73 -15.99
C VAL A 343 -13.89 -7.33 -17.30
N LEU A 344 -12.83 -8.03 -17.71
CA LEU A 344 -12.15 -7.81 -19.00
C LEU A 344 -13.14 -7.94 -20.18
N ASN A 345 -13.97 -8.98 -20.18
CA ASN A 345 -14.98 -9.20 -21.22
C ASN A 345 -16.06 -8.11 -21.24
N ALA A 346 -16.46 -7.58 -20.08
CA ALA A 346 -17.41 -6.47 -20.01
C ALA A 346 -16.83 -5.19 -20.62
N VAL A 347 -15.57 -4.87 -20.33
CA VAL A 347 -14.84 -3.72 -20.94
C VAL A 347 -14.70 -3.89 -22.46
N ILE A 348 -14.21 -5.04 -22.92
CA ILE A 348 -14.07 -5.35 -24.36
C ILE A 348 -15.43 -5.21 -25.08
N LYS A 349 -16.49 -5.77 -24.50
CA LYS A 349 -17.85 -5.70 -25.07
C LYS A 349 -18.37 -4.27 -25.16
N PHE A 350 -18.09 -3.44 -24.14
CA PHE A 350 -18.53 -2.04 -24.12
C PHE A 350 -17.80 -1.19 -25.17
N TYR A 351 -16.50 -1.42 -25.37
CA TYR A 351 -15.69 -0.74 -26.40
C TYR A 351 -15.68 -1.49 -27.74
N ASN A 352 -16.81 -2.11 -28.12
CA ASN A 352 -17.04 -2.71 -29.45
C ASN A 352 -15.96 -3.71 -29.91
N GLY A 353 -15.38 -4.48 -28.98
CA GLY A 353 -14.34 -5.47 -29.26
C GLY A 353 -12.91 -4.94 -29.15
N LYS A 354 -12.71 -3.67 -28.78
CA LYS A 354 -11.38 -3.08 -28.59
C LYS A 354 -10.64 -3.77 -27.44
N THR A 355 -9.47 -4.32 -27.73
CA THR A 355 -8.61 -4.98 -26.75
C THR A 355 -7.86 -3.96 -25.89
N PRO A 356 -7.86 -4.10 -24.56
CA PRO A 356 -7.03 -3.27 -23.68
C PRO A 356 -5.54 -3.46 -23.92
N ASP A 357 -4.80 -2.39 -23.64
CA ASP A 357 -3.35 -2.33 -23.70
C ASP A 357 -2.72 -3.19 -22.59
N ARG A 358 -1.50 -3.67 -22.84
CA ARG A 358 -0.75 -4.57 -21.93
C ARG A 358 0.68 -4.09 -21.66
N SER A 359 1.03 -2.88 -22.10
CA SER A 359 2.36 -2.29 -21.86
C SER A 359 2.60 -1.87 -20.41
N VAL A 360 1.56 -1.86 -19.57
CA VAL A 360 1.63 -1.44 -18.18
C VAL A 360 1.20 -2.59 -17.26
N ASN A 361 1.92 -2.78 -16.15
CA ASN A 361 1.56 -3.75 -15.12
C ASN A 361 0.46 -3.17 -14.20
N PRO A 362 -0.73 -3.79 -14.11
CA PRO A 362 -1.87 -3.24 -13.36
C PRO A 362 -1.63 -3.13 -11.85
N ASP A 363 -0.64 -3.84 -11.30
CA ASP A 363 -0.30 -3.82 -9.87
C ASP A 363 0.85 -2.84 -9.52
N GLU A 364 1.46 -2.19 -10.53
CA GLU A 364 2.63 -1.30 -10.37
C GLU A 364 2.45 0.07 -11.03
N ALA A 365 1.54 0.20 -12.01
CA ALA A 365 1.26 1.42 -12.79
C ALA A 365 1.17 2.69 -11.94
N VAL A 366 0.41 2.60 -10.86
CA VAL A 366 0.05 3.72 -9.98
C VAL A 366 1.27 4.23 -9.21
N ALA A 367 2.08 3.32 -8.65
CA ALA A 367 3.31 3.69 -7.95
C ALA A 367 4.37 4.27 -8.90
N LEU A 368 4.54 3.66 -10.08
CA LEU A 368 5.44 4.18 -11.12
C LEU A 368 5.04 5.59 -11.56
N GLY A 369 3.74 5.85 -11.72
CA GLY A 369 3.22 7.19 -12.03
C GLY A 369 3.39 8.21 -10.91
N ALA A 370 3.19 7.79 -9.66
CA ALA A 370 3.49 8.61 -8.49
C ALA A 370 4.99 8.95 -8.41
N ALA A 371 5.86 8.02 -8.80
CA ALA A 371 7.30 8.24 -8.88
C ALA A 371 7.67 9.20 -10.01
N VAL A 372 7.04 9.12 -11.19
CA VAL A 372 7.20 10.14 -12.26
C VAL A 372 6.82 11.53 -11.73
N GLN A 373 5.67 11.66 -11.06
CA GLN A 373 5.26 12.93 -10.45
C GLN A 373 6.23 13.40 -9.34
N ALA A 374 6.80 12.48 -8.57
CA ALA A 374 7.83 12.77 -7.58
C ALA A 374 9.13 13.28 -8.24
N GLY A 375 9.56 12.65 -9.34
CA GLY A 375 10.72 13.07 -10.14
C GLY A 375 10.54 14.46 -10.77
N VAL A 376 9.35 14.79 -11.25
CA VAL A 376 9.02 16.16 -11.75
C VAL A 376 9.13 17.20 -10.61
N LEU A 377 8.71 16.84 -9.39
CA LEU A 377 8.81 17.74 -8.22
C LEU A 377 10.24 17.83 -7.65
N GLY A 378 11.03 16.77 -7.77
CA GLY A 378 12.45 16.72 -7.39
C GLY A 378 13.42 17.29 -8.44
N GLY A 379 12.96 17.49 -9.69
CA GLY A 379 13.78 17.93 -10.81
C GLY A 379 14.62 16.81 -11.48
N GLU A 380 14.25 15.54 -11.26
CA GLU A 380 14.87 14.35 -11.90
C GLU A 380 14.22 13.98 -13.24
N VAL A 381 13.03 14.50 -13.54
CA VAL A 381 12.26 14.28 -14.78
C VAL A 381 11.91 15.62 -15.40
N ASP A 382 11.91 15.70 -16.74
CA ASP A 382 11.48 16.89 -17.48
C ASP A 382 10.06 17.34 -17.12
N THR A 383 9.79 18.63 -17.34
CA THR A 383 8.53 19.25 -16.87
C THR A 383 7.32 18.78 -17.67
N LEU A 384 6.66 17.73 -17.18
CA LEU A 384 5.34 17.29 -17.66
C LEU A 384 4.24 18.23 -17.15
N LEU A 385 3.34 18.65 -18.05
CA LEU A 385 2.18 19.48 -17.68
C LEU A 385 0.98 18.59 -17.35
N LEU A 386 0.74 18.37 -16.06
CA LEU A 386 -0.45 17.66 -15.58
C LEU A 386 -1.62 18.63 -15.31
N LEU A 387 -2.73 18.42 -15.99
CA LEU A 387 -4.01 19.12 -15.83
C LEU A 387 -5.07 18.12 -15.34
N ASP A 388 -5.25 18.02 -14.02
CA ASP A 388 -6.27 17.17 -13.39
C ASP A 388 -7.59 17.95 -13.17
N VAL A 389 -8.64 17.30 -12.67
CA VAL A 389 -9.99 17.90 -12.51
C VAL A 389 -10.61 17.62 -11.13
N THR A 390 -11.62 18.40 -10.74
CA THR A 390 -12.49 18.03 -9.59
C THR A 390 -13.53 16.98 -10.00
N PRO A 391 -13.66 15.84 -9.30
CA PRO A 391 -14.57 14.75 -9.68
C PRO A 391 -16.06 15.05 -9.43
N LEU A 392 -16.37 16.07 -8.63
CA LEU A 392 -17.72 16.40 -8.19
C LEU A 392 -17.94 17.91 -8.22
N SER A 393 -19.16 18.34 -8.52
CA SER A 393 -19.54 19.74 -8.52
C SER A 393 -19.55 20.31 -7.10
N LEU A 394 -19.17 21.58 -6.97
CA LEU A 394 -19.10 22.34 -5.73
C LEU A 394 -20.02 23.55 -5.81
N GLY A 395 -20.71 23.84 -4.72
CA GLY A 395 -21.68 24.91 -4.67
C GLY A 395 -22.21 25.15 -3.26
N LEU A 396 -23.37 25.79 -3.17
CA LEU A 396 -24.00 26.15 -1.91
C LEU A 396 -25.50 25.84 -1.87
N GLU A 397 -26.02 25.73 -0.66
CA GLU A 397 -27.45 25.79 -0.41
C GLU A 397 -27.97 27.22 -0.64
N THR A 398 -29.05 27.32 -1.41
CA THR A 398 -29.76 28.57 -1.67
C THR A 398 -31.22 28.47 -1.22
N LEU A 399 -31.96 29.58 -1.27
CA LEU A 399 -33.34 29.66 -0.79
C LEU A 399 -34.21 28.54 -1.38
N GLY A 400 -34.85 27.76 -0.51
CA GLY A 400 -35.66 26.59 -0.89
C GLY A 400 -34.93 25.25 -0.84
N GLU A 401 -33.83 25.15 -0.09
CA GLU A 401 -32.99 23.93 0.04
C GLU A 401 -32.39 23.47 -1.31
N VAL A 402 -32.21 24.39 -2.26
CA VAL A 402 -31.69 24.08 -3.62
C VAL A 402 -30.17 24.15 -3.62
N PHE A 403 -29.52 23.13 -4.19
CA PHE A 403 -28.09 23.14 -4.44
C PHE A 403 -27.77 23.95 -5.71
N THR A 404 -27.10 25.09 -5.54
CA THR A 404 -26.63 25.94 -6.64
C THR A 404 -25.14 25.70 -6.85
N LYS A 405 -24.79 25.07 -7.98
CA LYS A 405 -23.42 24.82 -8.40
C LYS A 405 -22.69 26.12 -8.77
N ILE A 406 -21.41 26.20 -8.45
CA ILE A 406 -20.47 27.27 -8.87
C ILE A 406 -19.35 26.66 -9.73
N ILE A 407 -18.75 25.57 -9.25
CA ILE A 407 -17.78 24.78 -9.99
C ILE A 407 -18.46 23.47 -10.37
N GLU A 408 -18.58 23.19 -11.67
CA GLU A 408 -19.08 21.90 -12.16
C GLU A 408 -18.01 20.81 -11.99
N ARG A 409 -18.42 19.55 -11.85
CA ARG A 409 -17.49 18.41 -11.97
C ARG A 409 -16.74 18.43 -13.30
N ASN A 410 -15.58 17.79 -13.32
CA ASN A 410 -14.63 17.79 -14.44
C ASN A 410 -14.08 19.18 -14.82
N THR A 411 -14.28 20.22 -13.97
CA THR A 411 -13.52 21.49 -14.11
C THR A 411 -12.05 21.23 -13.77
N THR A 412 -11.14 21.62 -14.67
CA THR A 412 -9.68 21.57 -14.47
C THR A 412 -9.24 22.30 -13.21
N ILE A 413 -8.28 21.73 -12.48
CA ILE A 413 -7.70 22.31 -11.26
C ILE A 413 -6.21 22.63 -11.46
N PRO A 414 -5.66 23.69 -10.83
CA PRO A 414 -6.29 24.60 -9.88
C PRO A 414 -7.27 25.58 -10.55
N THR A 415 -8.29 26.01 -9.83
CA THR A 415 -9.32 26.91 -10.38
C THR A 415 -9.91 27.83 -9.32
N SER A 416 -10.44 28.96 -9.74
CA SER A 416 -11.16 29.91 -8.89
C SER A 416 -12.41 30.40 -9.60
N LYS A 417 -13.55 30.39 -8.90
CA LYS A 417 -14.82 30.98 -9.38
C LYS A 417 -15.50 31.71 -8.24
N SER A 418 -16.02 32.91 -8.52
CA SER A 418 -16.89 33.66 -7.61
C SER A 418 -18.29 33.86 -8.18
N GLN A 419 -19.27 33.95 -7.29
CA GLN A 419 -20.65 34.29 -7.64
C GLN A 419 -21.24 35.20 -6.58
N VAL A 420 -22.03 36.20 -7.01
CA VAL A 420 -22.67 37.17 -6.12
C VAL A 420 -24.09 36.72 -5.78
N PHE A 421 -24.37 36.65 -4.48
CA PHE A 421 -25.66 36.39 -3.87
C PHE A 421 -26.13 37.62 -3.08
N SER A 422 -27.33 37.53 -2.51
CA SER A 422 -27.92 38.59 -1.68
C SER A 422 -28.72 37.98 -0.53
N THR A 423 -29.02 38.79 0.48
CA THR A 423 -29.98 38.47 1.54
C THR A 423 -31.37 38.14 0.98
N ALA A 424 -32.04 37.19 1.63
CA ALA A 424 -33.38 36.72 1.28
C ALA A 424 -34.51 37.47 2.02
N VAL A 425 -34.18 38.11 3.15
CA VAL A 425 -35.13 38.79 4.05
C VAL A 425 -34.69 40.24 4.30
N ASP A 426 -35.66 41.14 4.42
CA ASP A 426 -35.40 42.55 4.73
C ASP A 426 -34.74 42.71 6.11
N GLY A 427 -33.71 43.54 6.20
CA GLY A 427 -32.98 43.79 7.44
C GLY A 427 -32.07 42.65 7.91
N GLN A 428 -31.91 41.58 7.11
CA GLN A 428 -31.04 40.44 7.41
C GLN A 428 -29.59 40.91 7.63
N ASN A 429 -29.08 40.70 8.84
CA ASN A 429 -27.77 41.17 9.31
C ASN A 429 -26.66 40.10 9.25
N SER A 430 -26.98 38.89 8.81
CA SER A 430 -26.02 37.80 8.61
C SER A 430 -26.51 36.80 7.55
N VAL A 431 -25.59 36.21 6.80
CA VAL A 431 -25.86 35.14 5.83
C VAL A 431 -25.09 33.89 6.23
N GLU A 432 -25.78 32.76 6.35
CA GLU A 432 -25.12 31.45 6.46
C GLU A 432 -24.74 30.98 5.05
N ILE A 433 -23.47 30.62 4.89
CA ILE A 433 -22.93 29.98 3.68
C ILE A 433 -22.77 28.50 4.02
N HIS A 434 -23.65 27.67 3.45
CA HIS A 434 -23.57 26.21 3.53
C HIS A 434 -22.99 25.69 2.23
N VAL A 435 -21.79 25.14 2.29
CA VAL A 435 -21.01 24.61 1.16
C VAL A 435 -21.29 23.12 1.00
N LEU A 436 -21.53 22.66 -0.23
CA LEU A 436 -21.82 21.25 -0.54
C LEU A 436 -21.07 20.76 -1.78
N GLN A 437 -20.96 19.44 -1.88
CA GLN A 437 -20.40 18.69 -3.00
C GLN A 437 -21.36 17.60 -3.48
N GLY A 438 -21.59 17.52 -4.79
CA GLY A 438 -22.43 16.49 -5.40
C GLY A 438 -23.16 16.94 -6.66
N GLU A 439 -24.07 16.11 -7.16
CA GLU A 439 -24.76 16.30 -8.45
C GLU A 439 -26.29 16.39 -8.32
N ARG A 440 -26.83 16.34 -7.09
CA ARG A 440 -28.29 16.30 -6.86
C ARG A 440 -28.86 17.72 -6.73
N ALA A 441 -30.09 17.93 -7.16
CA ALA A 441 -30.68 19.28 -7.21
C ALA A 441 -31.02 19.87 -5.82
N MET A 442 -31.26 19.02 -4.80
CA MET A 442 -31.59 19.45 -3.44
C MET A 442 -30.34 19.39 -2.55
N ALA A 443 -30.10 20.41 -1.73
CA ALA A 443 -28.94 20.51 -0.86
C ALA A 443 -28.81 19.29 0.08
N ARG A 444 -29.90 18.89 0.74
CA ARG A 444 -29.94 17.72 1.64
C ARG A 444 -29.53 16.38 1.00
N ASP A 445 -29.57 16.29 -0.33
CA ASP A 445 -29.29 15.10 -1.11
C ASP A 445 -27.81 15.06 -1.59
N ASN A 446 -26.99 16.03 -1.18
CA ASN A 446 -25.55 16.17 -1.48
C ASN A 446 -24.71 16.13 -0.19
N LYS A 447 -23.38 16.03 -0.32
CA LYS A 447 -22.48 16.00 0.84
C LYS A 447 -22.22 17.43 1.34
N THR A 448 -22.62 17.72 2.57
CA THR A 448 -22.19 18.94 3.27
C THR A 448 -20.67 18.97 3.44
N LEU A 449 -20.03 20.03 2.94
CA LEU A 449 -18.61 20.31 3.11
C LEU A 449 -18.31 21.30 4.25
N GLY A 450 -19.28 22.12 4.65
CA GLY A 450 -19.11 23.04 5.79
C GLY A 450 -20.18 24.12 5.84
N LYS A 451 -20.29 24.79 7.00
CA LYS A 451 -21.18 25.94 7.22
C LYS A 451 -20.41 27.06 7.91
N PHE A 452 -20.61 28.30 7.48
CA PHE A 452 -20.06 29.48 8.16
C PHE A 452 -20.96 30.69 8.03
N LEU A 453 -20.87 31.61 8.99
CA LEU A 453 -21.73 32.80 9.06
C LEU A 453 -20.93 34.06 8.71
N LEU A 454 -21.33 34.75 7.63
CA LEU A 454 -20.91 36.12 7.37
C LEU A 454 -21.82 37.06 8.15
N ALA A 455 -21.30 37.68 9.21
CA ALA A 455 -22.08 38.42 10.19
C ALA A 455 -21.84 39.95 10.19
N GLY A 456 -22.86 40.70 10.59
CA GLY A 456 -22.81 42.16 10.69
C GLY A 456 -22.93 42.88 9.36
N ILE A 457 -23.72 42.31 8.44
CA ILE A 457 -24.21 42.98 7.24
C ILE A 457 -25.14 44.13 7.70
N PRO A 458 -25.03 45.36 7.16
CA PRO A 458 -25.92 46.45 7.51
C PRO A 458 -27.38 46.14 7.13
N PRO A 459 -28.37 46.49 7.97
CA PRO A 459 -29.78 46.30 7.62
C PRO A 459 -30.16 47.04 6.34
N ALA A 460 -30.55 46.28 5.31
CA ALA A 460 -31.02 46.77 4.02
C ALA A 460 -32.20 45.93 3.52
N PRO A 461 -33.00 46.41 2.54
CA PRO A 461 -33.99 45.58 1.87
C PRO A 461 -33.36 44.32 1.25
N ARG A 462 -34.11 43.23 1.17
CA ARG A 462 -33.70 42.01 0.47
C ARG A 462 -33.34 42.34 -0.99
N GLY A 463 -32.33 41.66 -1.53
CA GLY A 463 -31.81 41.93 -2.87
C GLY A 463 -30.77 43.06 -2.95
N VAL A 464 -30.50 43.80 -1.85
CA VAL A 464 -29.56 44.94 -1.86
C VAL A 464 -28.12 44.56 -1.44
N PRO A 465 -27.87 43.81 -0.35
CA PRO A 465 -26.51 43.40 0.02
C PRO A 465 -25.89 42.49 -1.04
N GLN A 466 -24.65 42.77 -1.45
CA GLN A 466 -23.94 42.00 -2.46
C GLN A 466 -22.90 41.09 -1.81
N ILE A 467 -23.27 39.84 -1.59
CA ILE A 467 -22.42 38.83 -0.95
C ILE A 467 -21.73 38.01 -2.04
N GLU A 468 -20.50 38.36 -2.36
CA GLU A 468 -19.67 37.54 -3.25
C GLU A 468 -19.14 36.33 -2.49
N VAL A 469 -19.37 35.13 -3.01
CA VAL A 469 -18.79 33.89 -2.51
C VAL A 469 -17.82 33.35 -3.55
N ALA A 470 -16.55 33.21 -3.17
CA ALA A 470 -15.46 32.70 -4.00
C ALA A 470 -15.08 31.28 -3.55
N PHE A 471 -14.90 30.40 -4.53
CA PHE A 471 -14.46 29.02 -4.37
C PHE A 471 -13.11 28.87 -5.07
N ASP A 472 -12.06 28.56 -4.31
CA ASP A 472 -10.70 28.29 -4.81
C ASP A 472 -10.37 26.80 -4.59
N ILE A 473 -9.95 26.09 -5.63
CA ILE A 473 -9.43 24.72 -5.54
C ILE A 473 -7.94 24.72 -5.89
N ASP A 474 -7.10 24.16 -5.00
CA ASP A 474 -5.66 24.05 -5.23
C ASP A 474 -5.24 22.81 -6.04
N VAL A 475 -3.93 22.68 -6.30
CA VAL A 475 -3.31 21.60 -7.11
C VAL A 475 -3.42 20.19 -6.50
N ASN A 476 -3.93 20.06 -5.27
CA ASN A 476 -4.24 18.79 -4.61
C ASN A 476 -5.74 18.49 -4.58
N GLY A 477 -6.58 19.38 -5.12
CA GLY A 477 -8.03 19.30 -5.04
C GLY A 477 -8.63 19.84 -3.73
N ILE A 478 -7.86 20.55 -2.89
CA ILE A 478 -8.35 21.05 -1.59
C ILE A 478 -9.10 22.37 -1.79
N LEU A 479 -10.29 22.47 -1.18
CA LEU A 479 -11.20 23.62 -1.34
C LEU A 479 -10.98 24.70 -0.26
N LYS A 480 -10.98 25.96 -0.69
CA LYS A 480 -11.17 27.14 0.16
C LYS A 480 -12.40 27.90 -0.31
N VAL A 481 -13.25 28.34 0.63
CA VAL A 481 -14.42 29.18 0.34
C VAL A 481 -14.35 30.47 1.14
N ALA A 482 -14.42 31.60 0.46
CA ALA A 482 -14.50 32.93 1.06
C ALA A 482 -15.83 33.59 0.71
N ALA A 483 -16.39 34.38 1.62
CA ALA A 483 -17.57 35.20 1.39
C ALA A 483 -17.31 36.65 1.83
N GLN A 484 -17.53 37.60 0.93
CA GLN A 484 -17.33 39.03 1.17
C GLN A 484 -18.59 39.84 0.85
N ASP A 485 -19.00 40.70 1.78
CA ASP A 485 -19.97 41.77 1.49
C ASP A 485 -19.26 42.91 0.75
N LYS A 486 -19.54 43.05 -0.56
CA LYS A 486 -18.96 44.11 -1.41
C LYS A 486 -19.34 45.52 -0.97
N GLY A 487 -20.42 45.69 -0.21
CA GLY A 487 -20.84 46.99 0.31
C GLY A 487 -20.01 47.47 1.50
N THR A 488 -19.52 46.55 2.35
CA THR A 488 -18.76 46.89 3.57
C THR A 488 -17.30 46.43 3.56
N GLY A 489 -16.91 45.60 2.60
CA GLY A 489 -15.60 44.95 2.54
C GLY A 489 -15.41 43.85 3.59
N ARG A 490 -16.43 43.55 4.42
CA ARG A 490 -16.37 42.49 5.43
C ARG A 490 -16.28 41.13 4.77
N GLU A 491 -15.25 40.39 5.12
CA GLU A 491 -15.01 39.03 4.66
C GLU A 491 -15.11 38.04 5.83
N GLN A 492 -15.63 36.84 5.54
CA GLN A 492 -15.41 35.66 6.33
C GLN A 492 -15.01 34.53 5.37
N SER A 493 -14.05 33.69 5.75
CA SER A 493 -13.68 32.53 4.93
C SER A 493 -13.54 31.29 5.79
N ILE A 494 -13.74 30.14 5.16
CA ILE A 494 -13.28 28.86 5.67
C ILE A 494 -12.39 28.22 4.63
N ARG A 495 -11.22 27.75 5.07
CA ARG A 495 -10.60 26.65 4.34
C ARG A 495 -11.45 25.43 4.66
N ILE A 496 -11.98 24.76 3.64
CA ILE A 496 -12.69 23.50 3.83
C ILE A 496 -11.59 22.46 4.05
N THR A 497 -11.17 22.34 5.30
CA THR A 497 -10.51 21.15 5.84
C THR A 497 -11.58 20.50 6.72
N ASN A 498 -12.47 19.73 6.10
CA ASN A 498 -13.80 19.50 6.69
C ASN A 498 -13.73 18.77 8.04
N THR A 499 -14.62 19.20 8.96
CA THR A 499 -14.80 18.72 10.34
C THR A 499 -14.98 17.20 10.43
N GLY A 500 -13.86 16.52 10.70
CA GLY A 500 -13.70 15.05 10.73
C GLY A 500 -12.24 14.59 10.58
N GLY A 501 -11.34 15.48 10.14
CA GLY A 501 -9.89 15.27 10.14
C GLY A 501 -9.21 15.60 11.47
N LEU A 502 -7.94 15.23 11.60
CA LEU A 502 -7.12 15.49 12.78
C LEU A 502 -6.69 16.97 12.81
N SER A 503 -6.69 17.62 13.98
CA SER A 503 -6.06 18.95 14.08
C SER A 503 -4.54 18.83 13.91
N GLN A 504 -3.87 19.91 13.49
CA GLN A 504 -2.40 19.91 13.37
C GLN A 504 -1.68 19.47 14.66
N THR A 505 -2.21 19.84 15.82
CA THR A 505 -1.70 19.40 17.14
C THR A 505 -1.89 17.90 17.36
N GLU A 506 -3.00 17.31 16.88
CA GLU A 506 -3.24 15.87 16.95
C GLU A 506 -2.35 15.10 15.95
N VAL A 507 -2.18 15.60 14.72
CA VAL A 507 -1.25 15.05 13.72
C VAL A 507 0.19 15.07 14.24
N GLU A 508 0.65 16.20 14.80
CA GLU A 508 1.98 16.34 15.41
C GLU A 508 2.16 15.38 16.60
N ARG A 509 1.16 15.29 17.49
CA ARG A 509 1.17 14.33 18.62
C ARG A 509 1.23 12.87 18.12
N MET A 510 0.52 12.55 17.04
CA MET A 510 0.53 11.22 16.44
C MET A 510 1.85 10.93 15.73
N ARG A 511 2.47 11.90 15.04
CA ARG A 511 3.82 11.76 14.46
C ARG A 511 4.85 11.47 15.55
N GLN A 512 4.86 12.24 16.64
CA GLN A 512 5.73 11.99 17.80
C GLN A 512 5.50 10.61 18.43
N GLN A 513 4.25 10.13 18.48
CA GLN A 513 3.96 8.76 18.93
C GLN A 513 4.47 7.70 17.95
N ALA A 514 4.34 7.93 16.64
CA ALA A 514 4.84 7.03 15.60
C ALA A 514 6.38 7.00 15.54
N GLU A 515 7.06 8.12 15.80
CA GLU A 515 8.51 8.22 15.99
C GLU A 515 8.98 7.40 17.21
N LEU A 516 8.25 7.49 18.35
CA LEU A 516 8.54 6.69 19.54
C LEU A 516 8.39 5.19 19.29
N PHE A 517 7.32 4.75 18.61
CA PHE A 517 7.13 3.34 18.27
C PHE A 517 8.20 2.83 17.29
N ALA A 518 8.59 3.62 16.29
CA ALA A 518 9.68 3.26 15.37
C ALA A 518 11.01 3.03 16.10
N GLU A 519 11.32 3.86 17.10
CA GLU A 519 12.52 3.73 17.93
C GLU A 519 12.44 2.56 18.93
N GLU A 520 11.25 2.20 19.43
CA GLU A 520 11.01 0.97 20.20
C GLU A 520 11.17 -0.29 19.33
N ASP A 521 10.59 -0.31 18.14
CA ASP A 521 10.68 -1.41 17.17
C ASP A 521 12.13 -1.61 16.70
N LYS A 522 12.89 -0.53 16.47
CA LYS A 522 14.32 -0.57 16.16
C LYS A 522 15.12 -1.25 17.27
N LYS A 523 14.97 -0.82 18.52
CA LYS A 523 15.64 -1.45 19.68
C LYS A 523 15.28 -2.93 19.84
N ARG A 524 14.03 -3.28 19.52
CA ARG A 524 13.54 -4.67 19.56
C ARG A 524 14.16 -5.52 18.45
N LYS A 525 14.28 -4.97 17.24
CA LYS A 525 14.98 -5.59 16.10
C LYS A 525 16.46 -5.83 16.42
N GLU A 526 17.17 -4.81 16.92
CA GLU A 526 18.57 -4.92 17.37
C GLU A 526 18.76 -6.04 18.40
N LEU A 527 17.85 -6.15 19.39
CA LEU A 527 17.91 -7.24 20.38
C LEU A 527 17.67 -8.62 19.74
N ILE A 528 16.75 -8.75 18.79
CA ILE A 528 16.49 -10.01 18.07
C ILE A 528 17.71 -10.42 17.22
N GLU A 529 18.33 -9.47 16.52
CA GLU A 529 19.56 -9.72 15.75
C GLU A 529 20.71 -10.19 16.64
N LEU A 530 20.90 -9.57 17.81
CA LEU A 530 21.88 -10.01 18.81
C LEU A 530 21.55 -11.42 19.35
N LYS A 531 20.27 -11.75 19.60
CA LYS A 531 19.86 -13.11 20.02
C LYS A 531 20.11 -14.14 18.92
N ASN A 532 19.86 -13.83 17.65
CA ASN A 532 20.19 -14.71 16.53
C ASN A 532 21.71 -14.93 16.38
N GLN A 533 22.52 -13.89 16.60
CA GLN A 533 23.99 -14.04 16.68
C GLN A 533 24.41 -14.94 17.85
N ALA A 534 23.74 -14.80 19.00
CA ALA A 534 23.98 -15.65 20.17
C ALA A 534 23.67 -17.12 19.89
N ASP A 535 22.52 -17.44 19.30
CA ASP A 535 22.15 -18.82 18.93
C ASP A 535 23.19 -19.46 17.99
N ASN A 536 23.65 -18.72 16.98
CA ASN A 536 24.71 -19.18 16.08
C ASN A 536 26.03 -19.47 16.81
N LEU A 537 26.43 -18.61 17.76
CA LEU A 537 27.63 -18.83 18.58
C LEU A 537 27.46 -20.00 19.56
N LEU A 538 26.28 -20.15 20.19
CA LEU A 538 25.98 -21.27 21.09
C LEU A 538 26.00 -22.62 20.34
N ALA A 539 25.47 -22.66 19.10
CA ALA A 539 25.57 -23.81 18.22
C ALA A 539 27.03 -24.13 17.85
N SER A 540 27.79 -23.11 17.42
CA SER A 540 29.22 -23.25 17.10
C SER A 540 30.05 -23.78 18.29
N TYR A 541 29.79 -23.27 19.50
CA TYR A 541 30.40 -23.77 20.75
C TYR A 541 30.07 -25.24 21.00
N THR A 542 28.80 -25.63 20.83
CA THR A 542 28.33 -26.99 21.07
C THR A 542 28.99 -27.99 20.12
N SER A 543 29.11 -27.66 18.82
CA SER A 543 29.84 -28.48 17.86
C SER A 543 31.34 -28.52 18.16
N THR A 544 31.96 -27.37 18.44
CA THR A 544 33.40 -27.27 18.74
C THR A 544 33.77 -28.12 19.96
N LEU A 545 32.98 -28.10 21.03
CA LEU A 545 33.18 -28.98 22.18
C LEU A 545 32.99 -30.46 21.83
N LYS A 546 32.00 -30.81 21.02
CA LYS A 546 31.73 -32.21 20.64
C LYS A 546 32.87 -32.81 19.82
N GLU A 547 33.46 -32.01 18.93
CA GLU A 547 34.48 -32.47 17.97
C GLU A 547 35.91 -32.32 18.51
N ASN A 548 36.19 -31.30 19.34
CA ASN A 548 37.55 -30.92 19.73
C ASN A 548 37.78 -30.90 21.25
N SER A 549 36.92 -31.56 22.06
CA SER A 549 37.00 -31.55 23.54
C SER A 549 38.41 -31.82 24.09
N GLU A 550 39.14 -32.76 23.49
CA GLU A 550 40.46 -33.20 23.96
C GLU A 550 41.55 -32.14 23.70
N LEU A 551 41.35 -31.27 22.70
CA LEU A 551 42.27 -30.20 22.31
C LEU A 551 42.07 -28.91 23.12
N ILE A 552 41.08 -28.84 24.01
CA ILE A 552 40.73 -27.64 24.79
C ILE A 552 41.17 -27.80 26.25
N GLY A 553 41.78 -26.79 26.85
CA GLY A 553 42.20 -26.85 28.26
C GLY A 553 41.03 -26.81 29.24
N GLU A 554 41.09 -27.61 30.31
CA GLU A 554 40.05 -27.66 31.36
C GLU A 554 39.69 -26.28 31.94
N LYS A 555 40.68 -25.40 32.14
CA LYS A 555 40.46 -24.02 32.57
C LYS A 555 39.67 -23.18 31.55
N VAL A 556 39.87 -23.43 30.25
CA VAL A 556 39.15 -22.77 29.16
C VAL A 556 37.73 -23.35 29.05
N LYS A 557 37.57 -24.68 29.15
CA LYS A 557 36.24 -25.34 29.21
C LYS A 557 35.38 -24.78 30.35
N ALA A 558 35.92 -24.69 31.57
CA ALA A 558 35.19 -24.18 32.71
C ALA A 558 34.69 -22.73 32.51
N SER A 559 35.57 -21.84 32.03
CA SER A 559 35.22 -20.44 31.75
C SER A 559 34.22 -20.31 30.58
N ALA A 560 34.31 -21.18 29.58
CA ALA A 560 33.37 -21.20 28.48
C ALA A 560 31.98 -21.72 28.89
N GLN A 561 31.92 -22.73 29.75
CA GLN A 561 30.67 -23.26 30.26
C GLN A 561 29.93 -22.25 31.15
N GLU A 562 30.66 -21.50 31.97
CA GLU A 562 30.12 -20.39 32.76
C GLU A 562 29.47 -19.33 31.85
N LYS A 563 30.20 -18.88 30.81
CA LYS A 563 29.71 -17.87 29.87
C LYS A 563 28.58 -18.38 28.97
N PHE A 564 28.59 -19.66 28.59
CA PHE A 564 27.49 -20.31 27.86
C PHE A 564 26.19 -20.25 28.67
N THR A 565 26.24 -20.62 29.96
CA THR A 565 25.07 -20.56 30.85
C THR A 565 24.63 -19.12 31.10
N LYS A 566 25.57 -18.16 31.25
CA LYS A 566 25.28 -16.73 31.36
C LYS A 566 24.55 -16.18 30.11
N LEU A 567 24.99 -16.57 28.91
CA LEU A 567 24.37 -16.15 27.65
C LEU A 567 22.98 -16.79 27.46
N GLN A 568 22.81 -18.09 27.73
CA GLN A 568 21.49 -18.74 27.71
C GLN A 568 20.49 -18.08 28.67
N ALA A 569 20.93 -17.74 29.88
CA ALA A 569 20.09 -17.03 30.84
C ALA A 569 19.67 -15.64 30.31
N ALA A 570 20.61 -14.88 29.75
CA ALA A 570 20.32 -13.58 29.14
C ALA A 570 19.41 -13.66 27.90
N MET A 571 19.46 -14.75 27.14
CA MET A 571 18.54 -14.98 26.01
C MET A 571 17.11 -15.27 26.48
N SER A 572 16.97 -15.94 27.61
CA SER A 572 15.69 -16.33 28.22
C SER A 572 15.05 -15.24 29.08
N ASP A 573 15.81 -14.19 29.44
CA ASP A 573 15.31 -13.05 30.22
C ASP A 573 14.37 -12.16 29.36
N PRO A 574 13.09 -11.98 29.76
CA PRO A 574 12.15 -11.12 29.06
C PRO A 574 12.37 -9.61 29.29
N ALA A 575 13.18 -9.23 30.28
CA ALA A 575 13.50 -7.83 30.62
C ALA A 575 14.85 -7.36 30.04
N ILE A 576 15.57 -8.23 29.32
CA ILE A 576 16.88 -7.91 28.75
C ILE A 576 16.76 -6.85 27.64
N THR A 577 17.74 -5.94 27.58
CA THR A 577 17.84 -4.92 26.52
C THR A 577 19.03 -5.21 25.60
N ALA A 578 19.04 -4.67 24.38
CA ALA A 578 20.19 -4.78 23.47
C ALA A 578 21.50 -4.29 24.14
N VAL A 579 21.42 -3.18 24.89
CA VAL A 579 22.55 -2.58 25.63
C VAL A 579 23.11 -3.51 26.72
N THR A 580 22.25 -4.25 27.44
CA THR A 580 22.70 -5.20 28.48
C THR A 580 23.08 -6.57 27.92
N PHE A 581 22.52 -6.95 26.76
CA PHE A 581 22.80 -8.24 26.11
C PHE A 581 24.12 -8.23 25.33
N SER A 582 24.41 -7.14 24.60
CA SER A 582 25.61 -7.03 23.74
C SER A 582 26.94 -7.31 24.47
N PRO A 583 27.20 -6.81 25.70
CA PRO A 583 28.42 -7.14 26.44
C PRO A 583 28.53 -8.64 26.79
N ILE A 584 27.41 -9.30 27.09
CA ILE A 584 27.38 -10.75 27.42
C ILE A 584 27.69 -11.57 26.17
N LEU A 585 27.16 -11.16 25.02
CA LEU A 585 27.45 -11.76 23.72
C LEU A 585 28.95 -11.64 23.37
N GLU A 586 29.53 -10.45 23.51
CA GLU A 586 30.96 -10.23 23.23
C GLU A 586 31.88 -10.97 24.22
N GLU A 587 31.53 -11.03 25.51
CA GLU A 587 32.25 -11.87 26.48
C GLU A 587 32.31 -13.34 26.03
N PHE A 588 31.21 -13.89 25.52
CA PHE A 588 31.15 -15.28 25.05
C PHE A 588 31.92 -15.48 23.74
N LYS A 589 31.75 -14.56 22.78
CA LYS A 589 32.47 -14.53 21.49
C LYS A 589 33.99 -14.49 21.66
N GLN A 590 34.50 -13.67 22.59
CA GLN A 590 35.93 -13.65 22.95
C GLN A 590 36.41 -15.00 23.50
N THR A 591 35.60 -15.70 24.28
CA THR A 591 35.94 -17.03 24.79
C THR A 591 35.89 -18.11 23.69
N LEU A 592 34.98 -17.99 22.72
CA LEU A 592 35.00 -18.82 21.52
C LEU A 592 36.29 -18.64 20.69
N PHE A 593 36.77 -17.41 20.52
CA PHE A 593 38.07 -17.17 19.88
C PHE A 593 39.23 -17.77 20.68
N ALA A 594 39.20 -17.70 22.01
CA ALA A 594 40.20 -18.34 22.86
C ALA A 594 40.18 -19.88 22.74
N ILE A 595 39.00 -20.49 22.65
CA ILE A 595 38.84 -21.94 22.36
C ILE A 595 39.46 -22.28 21.01
N GLY A 596 39.11 -21.54 19.94
CA GLY A 596 39.67 -21.78 18.60
C GLY A 596 41.19 -21.69 18.59
N ALA A 597 41.76 -20.68 19.26
CA ALA A 597 43.21 -20.53 19.38
C ALA A 597 43.88 -21.69 20.14
N ASP A 598 43.24 -22.25 21.17
CA ASP A 598 43.74 -23.43 21.90
C ASP A 598 43.69 -24.69 21.01
N VAL A 599 42.59 -24.90 20.27
CA VAL A 599 42.42 -26.02 19.33
C VAL A 599 43.48 -25.98 18.23
N TYR A 600 43.68 -24.85 17.56
CA TYR A 600 44.72 -24.70 16.52
C TYR A 600 46.14 -24.88 17.08
N LYS A 601 46.44 -24.33 18.26
CA LYS A 601 47.74 -24.54 18.92
C LYS A 601 47.99 -26.00 19.27
N ARG A 602 46.98 -26.74 19.74
CA ARG A 602 47.17 -28.14 20.10
C ARG A 602 47.23 -29.06 18.89
N ALA A 603 46.39 -28.83 17.88
CA ALA A 603 46.45 -29.54 16.61
C ALA A 603 47.82 -29.40 15.89
N SER A 604 48.44 -28.22 15.97
CA SER A 604 49.80 -27.98 15.46
C SER A 604 50.91 -28.54 16.36
N SER A 605 50.65 -28.82 17.63
CA SER A 605 51.59 -29.50 18.53
C SER A 605 51.49 -31.04 18.50
N SER A 606 50.36 -31.59 18.04
CA SER A 606 50.14 -33.04 17.90
C SER A 606 50.68 -33.63 16.61
N THR A 607 51.29 -32.82 15.73
CA THR A 607 51.88 -33.26 14.45
C THR A 607 53.36 -33.64 14.57
N ASP A 608 53.98 -33.48 15.75
CA ASP A 608 55.43 -33.59 15.96
C ASP A 608 55.84 -34.85 16.76
N THR A 609 55.24 -36.00 16.42
CA THR A 609 55.70 -37.33 16.85
C THR A 609 55.85 -38.26 15.65
N THR A 610 57.09 -38.38 15.17
CA THR A 610 57.50 -39.32 14.12
C THR A 610 57.53 -40.77 14.64
N PRO A 611 56.97 -41.74 13.90
CA PRO A 611 57.39 -43.14 13.99
C PRO A 611 58.38 -43.46 12.85
N GLU A 612 59.41 -44.27 13.16
CA GLU A 612 60.37 -44.74 12.16
C GLU A 612 59.74 -45.71 11.14
N LEU A 613 60.38 -45.77 9.97
CA LEU A 613 59.99 -46.56 8.79
C LEU A 613 60.06 -48.08 9.01
N GLN A 614 59.15 -48.81 8.36
CA GLN A 614 59.51 -50.03 7.64
C GLN A 614 58.75 -50.09 6.31
N GLU A 615 59.49 -50.38 5.24
CA GLU A 615 59.04 -50.39 3.86
C GLU A 615 58.34 -51.71 3.49
N GLU A 616 57.34 -51.67 2.60
CA GLU A 616 57.36 -52.54 1.41
C GLU A 616 56.45 -51.99 0.28
N GLU A 617 56.95 -52.10 -0.94
CA GLU A 617 56.53 -51.49 -2.22
C GLU A 617 55.04 -51.69 -2.60
N LYS A 618 54.36 -50.75 -3.30
CA LYS A 618 54.60 -50.50 -4.74
C LYS A 618 54.08 -49.17 -5.29
N GLU A 619 54.95 -48.59 -6.13
CA GLU A 619 54.72 -47.71 -7.30
C GLU A 619 53.29 -47.72 -7.90
N ARG A 620 52.75 -46.60 -8.43
CA ARG A 620 53.45 -45.53 -9.19
C ARG A 620 52.62 -44.21 -9.29
N THR A 621 53.26 -43.06 -9.05
CA THR A 621 53.33 -41.81 -9.90
C THR A 621 52.05 -41.20 -10.54
N ASP A 622 51.88 -39.90 -10.87
CA ASP A 622 52.60 -38.60 -10.71
C ASP A 622 51.72 -37.50 -11.40
N ILE A 623 51.81 -36.18 -11.15
CA ILE A 623 52.50 -35.40 -10.11
C ILE A 623 51.73 -34.10 -9.77
N SER A 624 52.09 -33.50 -8.64
CA SER A 624 51.80 -32.19 -8.03
C SER A 624 51.48 -30.93 -8.89
N VAL A 625 50.87 -29.94 -8.22
CA VAL A 625 51.21 -28.52 -8.34
C VAL A 625 51.58 -27.99 -6.94
N THR A 626 52.71 -27.28 -6.81
CA THR A 626 53.06 -26.55 -5.58
C THR A 626 53.47 -25.11 -5.90
N LEU A 627 53.08 -24.22 -4.99
CA LEU A 627 53.28 -22.77 -4.96
C LEU A 627 54.75 -22.33 -5.04
N ILE A 628 54.98 -21.12 -5.56
CA ILE A 628 56.03 -20.20 -5.07
C ILE A 628 55.42 -18.78 -5.01
N GLU A 629 55.74 -18.04 -3.96
CA GLU A 629 55.27 -16.67 -3.67
C GLU A 629 56.23 -15.56 -4.15
N GLU A 630 55.78 -14.32 -3.98
CA GLU A 630 56.55 -13.09 -3.76
C GLU A 630 57.36 -12.43 -4.91
N SER A 631 56.77 -11.33 -5.43
CA SER A 631 57.20 -9.94 -5.10
C SER A 631 57.52 -8.99 -6.27
N ALA A 632 57.21 -7.72 -6.00
CA ALA A 632 57.84 -6.50 -6.52
C ALA A 632 57.58 -5.99 -7.96
N MET A 633 56.82 -4.89 -8.00
CA MET A 633 56.99 -3.69 -8.84
C MET A 633 56.54 -3.65 -10.32
N THR A 634 55.59 -2.73 -10.54
CA THR A 634 55.48 -1.74 -11.64
C THR A 634 55.04 -2.13 -13.06
N GLU A 635 54.36 -1.16 -13.67
CA GLU A 635 53.98 -0.98 -15.09
C GLU A 635 52.85 -1.86 -15.66
N THR A 636 51.67 -1.24 -15.73
CA THR A 636 50.51 -1.67 -16.53
C THR A 636 50.77 -1.51 -18.03
N ALA A 637 50.79 -2.62 -18.77
CA ALA A 637 50.67 -2.65 -20.22
C ALA A 637 49.69 -3.76 -20.66
N ILE A 638 48.81 -3.42 -21.60
CA ILE A 638 47.68 -4.26 -22.06
C ILE A 638 48.18 -5.29 -23.10
N PRO A 639 47.59 -6.49 -23.14
CA PRO A 639 47.18 -7.03 -24.45
C PRO A 639 45.73 -7.56 -24.48
N GLN A 640 45.04 -7.25 -25.57
CA GLN A 640 43.75 -7.84 -25.93
C GLN A 640 43.90 -9.33 -26.28
N PHE A 641 42.88 -10.14 -26.02
CA PHE A 641 42.69 -11.42 -26.73
C PHE A 641 41.23 -11.58 -27.17
N ASN A 642 41.03 -11.71 -28.48
CA ASN A 642 39.78 -12.18 -29.09
C ASN A 642 39.54 -13.65 -28.74
N PHE A 643 38.27 -14.04 -28.67
CA PHE A 643 37.85 -15.41 -28.92
C PHE A 643 36.68 -15.42 -29.90
N ASP A 644 36.94 -15.92 -31.11
CA ASP A 644 35.90 -16.47 -31.98
C ASP A 644 35.35 -17.75 -31.36
N PHE A 645 34.06 -18.00 -31.55
CA PHE A 645 33.42 -19.30 -31.34
C PHE A 645 32.42 -19.52 -32.47
N ASP A 646 32.67 -20.54 -33.29
CA ASP A 646 31.78 -21.03 -34.32
C ASP A 646 31.60 -22.55 -34.18
N GLU A 647 30.41 -23.03 -34.53
CA GLU A 647 29.94 -24.43 -34.54
C GLU A 647 29.87 -25.13 -33.15
N ASP A 648 28.72 -25.69 -32.73
CA ASP A 648 27.99 -26.74 -33.47
C ASP A 648 26.45 -26.78 -33.21
N ASN A 649 25.78 -27.57 -34.05
CA ASN A 649 24.34 -27.69 -34.36
C ASN A 649 23.36 -28.05 -33.23
N THR A 650 22.08 -27.60 -33.36
CA THR A 650 20.92 -28.52 -33.49
C THR A 650 19.59 -27.86 -33.94
N ALA A 651 19.12 -28.31 -35.11
CA ALA A 651 17.78 -28.84 -35.42
C ALA A 651 16.51 -27.94 -35.37
N SER A 652 16.03 -27.59 -36.57
CA SER A 652 14.69 -27.08 -36.87
C SER A 652 13.67 -28.21 -37.12
N ALA A 653 12.40 -28.01 -36.74
CA ALA A 653 11.28 -28.87 -37.15
C ALA A 653 10.05 -28.03 -37.50
N ASP A 654 9.60 -28.15 -38.76
CA ASP A 654 8.36 -27.55 -39.26
C ASP A 654 7.11 -28.28 -38.75
N TYR A 655 6.00 -27.57 -38.63
CA TYR A 655 4.66 -28.17 -38.56
C TYR A 655 3.70 -27.42 -39.49
N GLU A 656 3.24 -28.11 -40.54
CA GLU A 656 2.18 -27.66 -41.44
C GLU A 656 0.80 -27.71 -40.75
N ALA A 657 -0.13 -26.91 -41.26
CA ALA A 657 -1.54 -26.97 -40.90
C ALA A 657 -2.26 -28.12 -41.64
N ILE A 658 -3.35 -28.61 -41.05
CA ILE A 658 -4.33 -29.51 -41.70
C ILE A 658 -5.72 -28.87 -41.56
N ASP A 659 -6.52 -28.98 -42.62
CA ASP A 659 -7.90 -28.44 -42.78
C ASP A 659 -8.90 -28.86 -41.67
#